data_AF-A0A946JVT6-F1
#
_entry.id   AF-A0A946JVT6-F1
#
_cell.length_a   1.000
_cell.length_b   1.000
_cell.length_c   1.000
_cell.angle_alpha   90.00
_cell.angle_beta   90.00
_cell.angle_gamma   90.00
#
_symmetry.space_group_name_H-M   'P 1'
#
loop_
_entity.id
_entity.type
_entity.pdbx_description
1 polymer ?
#
loop_
_entity_poly.entity_id
_entity_poly.type
_entity_poly.pdbx_seq_one_letter_code
_entity_poly.pdbx_strand_id
1 'polypeptide(L)'
;MNITKFISKLFILALFVVSCEEDLTSSTNDRTINVNTLEDSDLGFEEGIFSEYFYDLSSDFNAKFFYYQKEGPVANTVLNPGLLNPNRDTLNLRTFSDFILKVEPDDLDAQISVSVFDETTDGCSIISDACPDIDGDGTISNTNIVEDIPQVDSLIIYSHQFSSIKKLEWDVDDERYKPVLEDYEYGTGSSEYTSQWLQADTLIYVDDDVYKYDSLIYMTPLDTFLTSPVGQFYFDQSEYIKRDSVYAASEIELSIIFNFTRNILASDSVMYRVNTDCNLDGVWTDAEEKLADFDGDGDSTGVLKEFVDTDENGIFDINDTSYPSGFADYDGNGEYGFAYEFVDAGNGQLDPAEIYWDKNSNNERDANEPFEDLNCNGEWDDSESTTDTGNRMWDAAEYYEDSNTNGSWDTNENLSKLYDAAINLLVDYTDPSNPQAVSSITTSTSIELRGSAGSYTPIISEDIVDVVIKTIPEIDSVRTTFSNKVISQITDSTLFGRDYKILKSQYPNGSSGRNYNYNILDDSGDEVVRLHYPSYFLPYGFYAQPSQIADGFWYEDFLALQTVFYTHNGNIREGEHVLFDSVYVTSHGDYHVETDYVVEKPDSVFVPMRKVLYDENSNICLATDICAEDLELTAYDTTLTDCYSIIKTITMTMLGSGVEFGQRTTTMLAKDLGVVKENIEIRWSEQIGIDGEVWSDYATIALNDLRISELARTQGILNNLTGREKINIEELNQLDGDPFIKGRSTGIMPVGLPSN
;
A
#
# COMPACT_ATOMS: atom_id res chain seq x y z
N MET A 1 35.13 -18.33 -25.85
CA MET A 1 34.61 -16.97 -26.03
C MET A 1 33.23 -16.94 -25.39
N ASN A 2 33.14 -16.28 -24.23
CA ASN A 2 31.97 -15.90 -23.42
C ASN A 2 30.96 -16.96 -22.96
N ILE A 3 31.23 -17.48 -21.76
CA ILE A 3 30.26 -17.84 -20.73
C ILE A 3 29.98 -16.56 -19.94
N THR A 4 28.82 -15.94 -20.14
CA THR A 4 28.31 -14.85 -19.27
C THR A 4 26.79 -14.78 -19.37
N LYS A 5 26.11 -15.14 -18.28
CA LYS A 5 24.81 -14.65 -17.76
C LYS A 5 23.99 -15.78 -17.10
N PHE A 6 24.51 -16.29 -16.00
CA PHE A 6 23.73 -16.89 -14.92
C PHE A 6 24.59 -16.75 -13.67
N ILE A 7 24.29 -15.74 -12.84
CA ILE A 7 24.69 -15.49 -11.43
C ILE A 7 24.34 -14.01 -11.21
N SER A 8 23.18 -13.75 -10.63
CA SER A 8 22.83 -12.46 -10.04
C SER A 8 21.72 -12.69 -9.03
N LYS A 9 22.11 -13.03 -7.81
CA LYS A 9 21.44 -12.75 -6.52
C LYS A 9 22.20 -13.49 -5.41
N LEU A 10 23.45 -13.09 -5.21
CA LEU A 10 24.18 -13.29 -3.97
C LEU A 10 25.14 -12.11 -3.86
N PHE A 11 24.64 -11.01 -3.30
CA PHE A 11 25.50 -9.90 -2.89
C PHE A 11 25.31 -9.74 -1.38
N ILE A 12 26.21 -10.41 -0.67
CA ILE A 12 26.54 -10.14 0.73
C ILE A 12 27.09 -8.72 0.76
N LEU A 13 26.34 -7.81 1.40
CA LEU A 13 26.81 -6.46 1.68
C LEU A 13 27.69 -6.53 2.94
N ALA A 14 28.98 -6.83 2.74
CA ALA A 14 30.02 -6.52 3.72
C ALA A 14 30.26 -5.01 3.67
N LEU A 15 29.64 -4.26 4.58
CA LEU A 15 29.88 -2.83 4.76
C LEU A 15 31.02 -2.64 5.77
N PHE A 16 32.10 -2.06 5.25
CA PHE A 16 33.27 -1.61 5.99
C PHE A 16 32.89 -0.68 7.14
N VAL A 17 33.32 -1.02 8.35
CA VAL A 17 33.38 -0.10 9.49
C VAL A 17 34.40 0.99 9.16
N VAL A 18 33.93 2.20 8.86
CA VAL A 18 34.73 3.42 8.93
C VAL A 18 34.45 4.02 10.30
N SER A 19 35.39 3.80 11.23
CA SER A 19 35.46 4.50 12.51
C SER A 19 35.76 5.98 12.22
N CYS A 20 34.81 6.85 12.54
CA CYS A 20 35.08 8.28 12.73
C CYS A 20 35.22 8.50 14.23
N GLU A 21 36.48 8.60 14.65
CA GLU A 21 36.89 9.14 15.95
C GLU A 21 36.60 10.65 15.95
N GLU A 22 35.64 11.10 16.76
CA GLU A 22 35.59 12.48 17.22
C GLU A 22 35.99 12.52 18.70
N ASP A 23 37.00 13.34 18.96
CA ASP A 23 37.68 13.46 20.25
C ASP A 23 37.43 14.87 20.82
N LEU A 24 37.56 14.98 22.16
CA LEU A 24 37.53 16.19 23.04
C LEU A 24 36.16 16.50 23.71
N THR A 25 36.02 16.68 25.03
CA THR A 25 36.97 17.00 26.11
C THR A 25 36.44 16.60 27.49
N SER A 26 37.40 16.32 28.38
CA SER A 26 37.30 15.94 29.80
C SER A 26 36.27 16.68 30.67
N SER A 27 35.47 15.88 31.39
CA SER A 27 35.25 16.10 32.82
C SER A 27 35.61 14.82 33.56
N THR A 28 36.60 14.92 34.44
CA THR A 28 37.12 13.83 35.26
C THR A 28 36.11 13.46 36.34
N ASN A 29 35.58 12.24 36.27
CA ASN A 29 35.33 11.35 37.41
C ASN A 29 35.27 9.91 36.87
N ASP A 30 36.03 9.02 37.50
CA ASP A 30 36.27 7.61 37.14
C ASP A 30 35.05 6.89 36.52
N ARG A 31 35.19 6.48 35.25
CA ARG A 31 34.49 5.33 34.68
C ARG A 31 35.54 4.46 34.02
N THR A 32 35.83 3.34 34.65
CA THR A 32 36.59 2.24 34.07
C THR A 32 35.92 1.76 32.78
N ILE A 33 36.76 1.50 31.80
CA ILE A 33 36.52 1.27 30.38
C ILE A 33 35.45 0.16 30.13
N ASN A 34 34.45 0.46 29.28
CA ASN A 34 33.46 -0.50 28.78
C ASN A 34 34.10 -1.55 27.84
N VAL A 35 34.85 -2.51 28.37
CA VAL A 35 35.43 -3.62 27.58
C VAL A 35 34.81 -4.93 28.04
N ASN A 36 34.52 -5.82 27.08
CA ASN A 36 34.05 -7.17 27.32
C ASN A 36 35.22 -8.05 27.85
N THR A 37 35.00 -8.76 28.95
CA THR A 37 36.02 -9.54 29.68
C THR A 37 35.99 -11.04 29.38
N LEU A 38 35.11 -11.52 28.50
CA LEU A 38 34.94 -12.97 28.24
C LEU A 38 36.23 -13.63 27.71
N GLU A 39 37.01 -12.88 26.93
CA GLU A 39 38.27 -13.35 26.32
C GLU A 39 39.47 -13.25 27.27
N ASP A 40 39.32 -12.56 28.41
CA ASP A 40 40.38 -12.43 29.39
C ASP A 40 40.52 -13.73 30.18
N SER A 41 41.74 -14.24 30.28
CA SER A 41 42.01 -15.52 30.96
C SER A 41 41.91 -15.45 32.47
N ASP A 42 42.05 -14.25 33.06
CA ASP A 42 42.03 -14.00 34.50
C ASP A 42 41.70 -12.52 34.74
N LEU A 43 40.75 -12.26 35.65
CA LEU A 43 40.31 -10.91 36.02
C LEU A 43 41.00 -10.39 37.29
N GLY A 44 41.73 -11.24 38.02
CA GLY A 44 42.43 -10.89 39.26
C GLY A 44 41.53 -10.81 40.51
N PHE A 45 40.30 -11.32 40.42
CA PHE A 45 39.30 -11.35 41.50
C PHE A 45 38.89 -12.79 41.86
N GLU A 46 37.92 -12.97 42.76
CA GLU A 46 37.49 -14.31 43.19
C GLU A 46 36.61 -15.03 42.16
N GLU A 47 36.90 -16.31 41.93
CA GLU A 47 36.10 -17.21 41.09
C GLU A 47 35.40 -18.30 41.91
N GLY A 48 34.21 -18.71 41.48
CA GLY A 48 33.46 -19.82 42.05
C GLY A 48 32.97 -20.79 40.97
N ILE A 49 32.88 -22.09 41.27
CA ILE A 49 32.36 -23.09 40.32
C ILE A 49 30.86 -22.87 40.16
N PHE A 50 30.37 -22.53 38.97
CA PHE A 50 28.99 -22.09 38.75
C PHE A 50 27.94 -23.13 39.22
N SER A 51 28.22 -24.43 39.03
CA SER A 51 27.32 -25.51 39.48
C SER A 51 27.16 -25.59 41.00
N GLU A 52 28.03 -24.97 41.80
CA GLU A 52 27.87 -24.84 43.25
C GLU A 52 26.94 -23.67 43.61
N TYR A 53 26.71 -22.71 42.72
CA TYR A 53 25.92 -21.50 42.97
C TYR A 53 24.58 -21.49 42.22
N PHE A 54 24.36 -22.42 41.28
CA PHE A 54 23.11 -22.55 40.53
C PHE A 54 22.44 -23.91 40.76
N TYR A 55 21.16 -24.03 40.40
CA TYR A 55 20.39 -25.25 40.60
C TYR A 55 20.87 -26.39 39.70
N ASP A 56 20.90 -27.61 40.22
CA ASP A 56 21.06 -28.81 39.41
C ASP A 56 19.76 -29.12 38.67
N LEU A 57 19.70 -28.69 37.41
CA LEU A 57 18.53 -28.86 36.54
C LEU A 57 18.30 -30.32 36.10
N SER A 58 19.22 -31.24 36.44
CA SER A 58 19.07 -32.67 36.20
C SER A 58 18.28 -33.39 37.28
N SER A 59 17.89 -32.70 38.35
CA SER A 59 17.16 -33.26 39.49
C SER A 59 15.98 -32.39 39.89
N ASP A 60 14.88 -33.01 40.33
CA ASP A 60 13.72 -32.27 40.83
C ASP A 60 14.01 -31.51 42.13
N PHE A 61 13.70 -30.22 42.10
CA PHE A 61 13.69 -29.34 43.26
C PHE A 61 12.42 -28.47 43.27
N ASN A 62 12.08 -27.98 44.46
CA ASN A 62 11.00 -27.03 44.65
C ASN A 62 11.48 -25.90 45.58
N ALA A 63 11.56 -24.69 45.04
CA ALA A 63 11.98 -23.49 45.75
C ALA A 63 10.78 -22.54 45.91
N LYS A 64 10.48 -22.17 47.15
CA LYS A 64 9.45 -21.19 47.49
C LYS A 64 10.10 -19.87 47.87
N PHE A 65 9.72 -18.83 47.16
CA PHE A 65 10.13 -17.45 47.40
C PHE A 65 8.97 -16.63 47.93
N PHE A 66 9.25 -15.65 48.80
CA PHE A 66 8.34 -14.53 48.99
C PHE A 66 8.44 -13.59 47.80
N TYR A 67 7.29 -13.12 47.32
CA TYR A 67 7.18 -12.34 46.11
C TYR A 67 6.58 -10.96 46.40
N TYR A 68 7.43 -9.95 46.28
CA TYR A 68 7.09 -8.54 46.45
C TYR A 68 6.86 -7.93 45.07
N GLN A 69 5.69 -7.35 44.85
CA GLN A 69 5.29 -6.76 43.56
C GLN A 69 4.84 -5.31 43.76
N LYS A 70 5.18 -4.46 42.78
CA LYS A 70 4.67 -3.09 42.67
C LYS A 70 3.18 -3.09 42.30
N GLU A 71 2.82 -3.87 41.27
CA GLU A 71 1.46 -4.09 40.78
C GLU A 71 1.01 -5.51 41.14
N GLY A 72 -0.12 -5.65 41.85
CA GLY A 72 -0.60 -6.96 42.31
C GLY A 72 -1.97 -6.90 42.99
N PRO A 73 -2.48 -8.05 43.49
CA PRO A 73 -3.81 -8.13 44.14
C PRO A 73 -3.97 -7.27 45.40
N VAL A 74 -2.86 -6.81 45.99
CA VAL A 74 -2.81 -5.97 47.20
C VAL A 74 -1.85 -4.82 46.95
N ALA A 75 -2.00 -3.74 47.74
CA ALA A 75 -1.13 -2.57 47.72
C ALA A 75 0.36 -2.93 47.62
N ASN A 76 1.09 -2.13 46.84
CA ASN A 76 2.52 -2.22 46.53
C ASN A 76 3.35 -2.77 47.72
N THR A 77 3.68 -4.06 47.63
CA THR A 77 4.42 -4.81 48.66
C THR A 77 5.92 -4.56 48.58
N VAL A 78 6.41 -4.06 47.45
CA VAL A 78 7.81 -3.62 47.29
C VAL A 78 8.09 -2.40 48.17
N LEU A 79 7.24 -1.37 48.09
CA LEU A 79 7.39 -0.17 48.92
C LEU A 79 6.98 -0.40 50.38
N ASN A 80 6.07 -1.35 50.62
CA ASN A 80 5.61 -1.71 51.97
C ASN A 80 5.74 -3.23 52.22
N PRO A 81 6.95 -3.75 52.48
CA PRO A 81 7.18 -5.19 52.68
C PRO A 81 6.35 -5.82 53.81
N GLY A 82 5.89 -5.02 54.79
CA GLY A 82 5.03 -5.48 55.87
C GLY A 82 3.61 -5.88 55.46
N LEU A 83 3.19 -5.56 54.23
CA LEU A 83 1.89 -5.98 53.67
C LEU A 83 1.92 -7.39 53.03
N LEU A 84 3.11 -7.99 52.92
CA LEU A 84 3.29 -9.32 52.35
C LEU A 84 2.51 -10.37 53.16
N ASN A 85 1.73 -11.20 52.47
CA ASN A 85 1.11 -12.39 53.03
C ASN A 85 1.91 -13.65 52.65
N PRO A 86 2.60 -14.33 53.60
CA PRO A 86 3.45 -15.50 53.34
C PRO A 86 2.78 -16.73 52.70
N ASN A 87 1.44 -16.77 52.72
CA ASN A 87 0.65 -17.87 52.15
C ASN A 87 0.09 -17.55 50.75
N ARG A 88 0.06 -16.27 50.36
CA ARG A 88 -0.48 -15.82 49.07
C ARG A 88 0.61 -15.24 48.17
N ASP A 89 1.47 -14.40 48.73
CA ASP A 89 2.46 -13.59 48.00
C ASP A 89 3.76 -14.37 47.83
N THR A 90 3.67 -15.48 47.11
CA THR A 90 4.78 -16.43 46.95
C THR A 90 4.97 -16.82 45.51
N LEU A 91 6.23 -16.88 45.06
CA LEU A 91 6.61 -17.48 43.79
C LEU A 91 7.18 -18.88 44.07
N ASN A 92 6.58 -19.90 43.48
CA ASN A 92 7.05 -21.28 43.62
C ASN A 92 7.71 -21.70 42.31
N LEU A 93 9.02 -21.98 42.38
CA LEU A 93 9.81 -22.48 41.27
C LEU A 93 10.00 -23.98 41.41
N ARG A 94 9.76 -24.71 40.33
CA ARG A 94 10.00 -26.16 40.24
C ARG A 94 10.66 -26.53 38.93
N THR A 95 11.36 -27.65 38.91
CA THR A 95 11.88 -28.26 37.68
C THR A 95 11.20 -29.60 37.42
N PHE A 96 11.28 -30.05 36.18
CA PHE A 96 10.72 -31.31 35.70
C PHE A 96 11.83 -32.13 35.03
N SER A 97 12.64 -32.83 35.84
CA SER A 97 13.83 -33.53 35.36
C SER A 97 13.54 -34.78 34.51
N ASP A 98 12.30 -35.30 34.55
CA ASP A 98 11.83 -36.42 33.73
C ASP A 98 11.63 -36.02 32.26
N PHE A 99 11.45 -34.73 31.97
CA PHE A 99 11.15 -34.20 30.65
C PHE A 99 12.25 -33.28 30.13
N ILE A 100 12.45 -33.29 28.82
CA ILE A 100 13.24 -32.29 28.09
C ILE A 100 12.44 -31.78 26.90
N LEU A 101 12.60 -30.51 26.57
CA LEU A 101 11.96 -29.96 25.39
C LEU A 101 12.70 -30.46 24.13
N LYS A 102 11.95 -31.09 23.24
CA LYS A 102 12.40 -31.53 21.92
C LYS A 102 12.43 -30.34 20.96
N VAL A 103 13.63 -30.01 20.50
CA VAL A 103 13.87 -29.08 19.40
C VAL A 103 14.73 -29.83 18.38
N GLU A 104 14.08 -30.42 17.39
CA GLU A 104 14.72 -31.24 16.36
C GLU A 104 14.09 -30.89 15.01
N PRO A 105 14.82 -30.93 13.90
CA PRO A 105 14.20 -30.75 12.60
C PRO A 105 13.19 -31.89 12.39
N ASP A 106 11.89 -31.56 12.51
CA ASP A 106 10.84 -32.45 12.05
C ASP A 106 11.07 -32.72 10.56
N ASP A 107 10.69 -33.92 10.11
CA ASP A 107 10.78 -34.25 8.69
C ASP A 107 9.84 -33.31 7.93
N LEU A 108 10.42 -32.32 7.24
CA LEU A 108 9.68 -31.30 6.50
C LEU A 108 8.67 -31.96 5.56
N ASP A 109 9.00 -33.14 5.03
CA ASP A 109 8.12 -33.94 4.17
C ASP A 109 6.79 -34.29 4.84
N ALA A 110 6.77 -34.51 6.17
CA ALA A 110 5.54 -34.73 6.92
C ALA A 110 4.74 -33.43 7.09
N GLN A 111 5.41 -32.29 7.34
CA GLN A 111 4.76 -31.01 7.58
C GLN A 111 4.21 -30.36 6.30
N ILE A 112 4.79 -30.65 5.14
CA ILE A 112 4.29 -30.20 3.83
C ILE A 112 3.43 -31.24 3.13
N SER A 113 3.15 -32.37 3.79
CA SER A 113 2.34 -33.42 3.21
C SER A 113 0.92 -32.89 2.95
N VAL A 114 0.38 -33.24 1.78
CA VAL A 114 -0.97 -32.88 1.38
C VAL A 114 -1.86 -34.11 1.56
N SER A 115 -2.89 -33.98 2.37
CA SER A 115 -3.93 -34.98 2.56
C SER A 115 -5.23 -34.53 1.88
N VAL A 116 -6.06 -35.53 1.58
CA VAL A 116 -7.44 -35.29 1.13
C VAL A 116 -8.23 -34.68 2.29
N PHE A 117 -9.12 -33.74 1.99
CA PHE A 117 -10.02 -33.16 2.99
C PHE A 117 -10.96 -34.23 3.58
N ASP A 118 -10.93 -34.39 4.89
CA ASP A 118 -11.77 -35.36 5.62
C ASP A 118 -11.97 -34.93 7.08
N GLU A 119 -13.12 -34.33 7.39
CA GLU A 119 -13.50 -33.92 8.74
C GLU A 119 -14.09 -35.07 9.57
N THR A 120 -14.33 -36.24 8.96
CA THR A 120 -14.85 -37.43 9.65
C THR A 120 -13.75 -38.26 10.33
N THR A 121 -12.50 -37.84 10.16
CA THR A 121 -11.31 -38.45 10.78
C THR A 121 -11.47 -38.52 12.31
N ASP A 122 -10.86 -39.53 12.94
CA ASP A 122 -10.91 -39.77 14.39
C ASP A 122 -12.32 -39.97 15.00
N GLY A 123 -13.31 -40.31 14.17
CA GLY A 123 -14.68 -40.60 14.62
C GLY A 123 -15.55 -39.36 14.79
N CYS A 124 -15.12 -38.24 14.21
CA CYS A 124 -15.87 -37.01 14.20
C CYS A 124 -17.21 -37.17 13.45
N SER A 125 -18.28 -36.72 14.11
CA SER A 125 -19.66 -36.88 13.62
C SER A 125 -20.60 -35.77 14.07
N ILE A 126 -20.14 -34.91 14.99
CA ILE A 126 -20.86 -33.74 15.49
C ILE A 126 -19.87 -32.59 15.64
N ILE A 127 -20.31 -31.38 15.29
CA ILE A 127 -19.51 -30.16 15.44
C ILE A 127 -19.25 -29.92 16.94
N SER A 128 -17.98 -29.85 17.32
CA SER A 128 -17.53 -29.59 18.69
C SER A 128 -16.10 -29.08 18.70
N ASP A 129 -15.58 -28.63 19.83
CA ASP A 129 -14.19 -28.18 19.95
C ASP A 129 -13.17 -29.29 19.57
N ALA A 130 -13.56 -30.57 19.68
CA ALA A 130 -12.75 -31.72 19.27
C ALA A 130 -12.95 -32.14 17.80
N CYS A 131 -14.01 -31.64 17.16
CA CYS A 131 -14.40 -31.93 15.77
C CYS A 131 -14.89 -30.63 15.13
N PRO A 132 -13.97 -29.70 14.80
CA PRO A 132 -14.34 -28.42 14.23
C PRO A 132 -14.90 -28.62 12.81
N ASP A 133 -15.86 -27.77 12.46
CA ASP A 133 -16.33 -27.57 11.08
C ASP A 133 -15.28 -26.68 10.37
N ILE A 134 -14.47 -27.29 9.52
CA ILE A 134 -13.26 -26.68 8.95
C ILE A 134 -13.64 -25.78 7.77
N ASP A 135 -14.58 -26.21 6.93
CA ASP A 135 -15.03 -25.43 5.77
C ASP A 135 -16.18 -24.46 6.08
N GLY A 136 -16.83 -24.61 7.24
CA GLY A 136 -17.86 -23.72 7.76
C GLY A 136 -19.23 -23.96 7.13
N ASP A 137 -19.47 -25.11 6.50
CA ASP A 137 -20.72 -25.44 5.81
C ASP A 137 -21.86 -25.88 6.77
N GLY A 138 -21.54 -26.05 8.06
CA GLY A 138 -22.47 -26.46 9.10
C GLY A 138 -22.68 -27.97 9.19
N THR A 139 -21.88 -28.77 8.49
CA THR A 139 -21.87 -30.23 8.53
C THR A 139 -20.45 -30.76 8.73
N ILE A 140 -20.33 -32.04 9.11
CA ILE A 140 -19.03 -32.72 9.15
C ILE A 140 -19.02 -33.68 7.98
N SER A 141 -18.14 -33.43 7.00
CA SER A 141 -18.10 -34.21 5.77
C SER A 141 -16.68 -34.58 5.34
N ASN A 142 -16.59 -35.50 4.39
CA ASN A 142 -15.34 -35.85 3.71
C ASN A 142 -15.42 -35.54 2.22
N THR A 143 -16.22 -34.53 1.87
CA THR A 143 -16.44 -34.10 0.50
C THR A 143 -15.24 -33.29 0.05
N ASN A 144 -14.28 -33.96 -0.60
CA ASN A 144 -13.06 -33.32 -1.07
C ASN A 144 -13.14 -32.80 -2.52
N ILE A 145 -14.21 -33.14 -3.24
CA ILE A 145 -14.48 -32.70 -4.61
C ILE A 145 -15.91 -32.19 -4.65
N VAL A 146 -16.08 -30.96 -5.15
CA VAL A 146 -17.38 -30.36 -5.42
C VAL A 146 -17.42 -30.03 -6.90
N GLU A 147 -18.20 -30.79 -7.66
CA GLU A 147 -18.30 -30.66 -9.11
C GLU A 147 -19.43 -29.69 -9.50
N ASP A 148 -19.37 -29.18 -10.73
CA ASP A 148 -20.45 -28.40 -11.36
C ASP A 148 -20.84 -27.10 -10.61
N ILE A 149 -19.87 -26.39 -10.01
CA ILE A 149 -20.13 -25.12 -9.32
C ILE A 149 -20.38 -24.02 -10.36
N PRO A 150 -21.54 -23.33 -10.33
CA PRO A 150 -21.84 -22.26 -11.28
C PRO A 150 -20.88 -21.07 -11.14
N GLN A 151 -20.30 -20.61 -12.25
CA GLN A 151 -19.52 -19.37 -12.28
C GLN A 151 -20.47 -18.15 -12.27
N VAL A 152 -20.77 -17.64 -11.08
CA VAL A 152 -21.58 -16.43 -10.90
C VAL A 152 -20.69 -15.20 -10.98
N ASP A 153 -20.66 -14.56 -12.15
CA ASP A 153 -19.95 -13.30 -12.38
C ASP A 153 -20.80 -12.33 -13.22
N SER A 154 -20.48 -11.04 -13.17
CA SER A 154 -21.19 -10.00 -13.91
C SER A 154 -20.30 -8.83 -14.26
N LEU A 155 -20.53 -8.23 -15.42
CA LEU A 155 -19.76 -7.10 -15.92
C LEU A 155 -20.67 -5.98 -16.40
N ILE A 156 -20.41 -4.76 -15.94
CA ILE A 156 -21.03 -3.55 -16.51
C ILE A 156 -20.27 -3.21 -17.79
N ILE A 157 -21.00 -3.18 -18.91
CA ILE A 157 -20.46 -2.77 -20.21
C ILE A 157 -21.03 -1.39 -20.55
N TYR A 158 -20.13 -0.47 -20.88
CA TYR A 158 -20.44 0.86 -21.37
C TYR A 158 -20.35 0.88 -22.90
N SER A 159 -21.28 1.57 -23.55
CA SER A 159 -21.16 1.92 -24.96
C SER A 159 -19.97 2.86 -25.19
N HIS A 160 -19.55 3.00 -26.44
CA HIS A 160 -18.74 4.14 -26.84
C HIS A 160 -19.52 5.45 -26.66
N GLN A 161 -18.78 6.56 -26.61
CA GLN A 161 -19.34 7.91 -26.45
C GLN A 161 -19.50 8.58 -27.80
N PHE A 162 -20.70 9.08 -28.08
CA PHE A 162 -21.02 9.82 -29.30
C PHE A 162 -21.52 11.23 -28.97
N SER A 163 -21.32 12.19 -29.86
CA SER A 163 -21.95 13.51 -29.76
C SER A 163 -23.02 13.66 -30.85
N SER A 164 -24.01 14.52 -30.58
CA SER A 164 -25.13 14.84 -31.49
C SER A 164 -25.25 16.35 -31.60
N ILE A 165 -25.46 16.85 -32.82
CA ILE A 165 -25.62 18.28 -33.09
C ILE A 165 -27.05 18.72 -32.77
N LYS A 166 -27.19 19.68 -31.84
CA LYS A 166 -28.48 20.31 -31.53
C LYS A 166 -28.83 21.41 -32.54
N LYS A 167 -27.84 22.25 -32.82
CA LYS A 167 -27.93 23.37 -33.77
C LYS A 167 -26.53 23.80 -34.24
N LEU A 168 -26.47 24.52 -35.35
CA LEU A 168 -25.29 25.24 -35.82
C LEU A 168 -25.56 26.74 -35.73
N GLU A 169 -24.59 27.51 -35.26
CA GLU A 169 -24.70 28.98 -35.17
C GLU A 169 -23.50 29.63 -35.82
N TRP A 170 -23.75 30.70 -36.60
CA TRP A 170 -22.68 31.49 -37.18
C TRP A 170 -21.90 32.22 -36.09
N ASP A 171 -20.60 31.95 -36.02
CA ASP A 171 -19.67 32.65 -35.15
C ASP A 171 -18.98 33.74 -35.97
N VAL A 172 -19.17 34.99 -35.56
CA VAL A 172 -18.62 36.17 -36.24
C VAL A 172 -17.11 36.31 -36.04
N ASP A 173 -16.58 35.85 -34.89
CA ASP A 173 -15.15 36.00 -34.60
C ASP A 173 -14.31 34.95 -35.35
N ASP A 174 -14.90 33.77 -35.59
CA ASP A 174 -14.28 32.68 -36.34
C ASP A 174 -14.74 32.60 -37.82
N GLU A 175 -15.66 33.47 -38.25
CA GLU A 175 -16.25 33.53 -39.60
C GLU A 175 -16.77 32.18 -40.13
N ARG A 176 -17.44 31.39 -39.26
CA ARG A 176 -17.92 30.05 -39.62
C ARG A 176 -19.02 29.55 -38.70
N TYR A 177 -19.76 28.53 -39.13
CA TYR A 177 -20.70 27.85 -38.27
C TYR A 177 -20.01 26.99 -37.20
N LYS A 178 -20.43 27.13 -35.94
CA LYS A 178 -20.02 26.27 -34.82
C LYS A 178 -21.17 25.37 -34.37
N PRO A 179 -20.91 24.06 -34.12
CA PRO A 179 -21.90 23.16 -33.58
C PRO A 179 -22.14 23.42 -32.10
N VAL A 180 -23.41 23.50 -31.73
CA VAL A 180 -23.88 23.37 -30.35
C VAL A 180 -24.39 21.94 -30.18
N LEU A 181 -23.80 21.22 -29.23
CA LEU A 181 -24.14 19.81 -28.98
C LEU A 181 -25.42 19.66 -28.16
N GLU A 182 -26.09 18.52 -28.31
CA GLU A 182 -27.20 18.12 -27.46
C GLU A 182 -26.69 17.73 -26.06
N ASP A 183 -27.44 18.10 -25.03
CA ASP A 183 -27.20 17.67 -23.65
C ASP A 183 -28.15 16.51 -23.31
N TYR A 184 -27.62 15.46 -22.73
CA TYR A 184 -28.35 14.27 -22.28
C TYR A 184 -28.33 14.18 -20.75
N GLU A 185 -29.47 13.85 -20.16
CA GLU A 185 -29.61 13.65 -18.72
C GLU A 185 -29.45 12.17 -18.37
N TYR A 186 -28.55 11.89 -17.42
CA TYR A 186 -28.25 10.55 -16.93
C TYR A 186 -28.56 10.45 -15.44
N GLY A 187 -29.29 9.39 -15.06
CA GLY A 187 -29.61 9.07 -13.67
C GLY A 187 -28.77 7.90 -13.16
N THR A 188 -28.05 8.11 -12.06
CA THR A 188 -27.39 7.01 -11.31
C THR A 188 -27.92 7.02 -9.88
N GLY A 189 -28.91 6.17 -9.59
CA GLY A 189 -29.53 6.13 -8.26
C GLY A 189 -30.28 7.43 -7.91
N SER A 190 -29.81 8.19 -6.91
CA SER A 190 -30.45 9.42 -6.42
C SER A 190 -29.86 10.72 -6.96
N SER A 191 -28.96 10.67 -7.93
CA SER A 191 -28.32 11.85 -8.54
C SER A 191 -28.48 11.85 -10.06
N GLU A 192 -28.80 13.01 -10.61
CA GLU A 192 -28.89 13.29 -12.05
C GLU A 192 -27.72 14.18 -12.46
N TYR A 193 -27.11 13.89 -13.62
CA TYR A 193 -26.10 14.74 -14.24
C TYR A 193 -26.38 14.91 -15.74
N THR A 194 -25.97 16.05 -16.29
CA THR A 194 -26.05 16.32 -17.73
C THR A 194 -24.70 16.09 -18.39
N SER A 195 -24.72 15.57 -19.62
CA SER A 195 -23.52 15.30 -20.42
C SER A 195 -23.80 15.52 -21.91
N GLN A 196 -22.81 16.03 -22.65
CA GLN A 196 -22.88 16.16 -24.11
C GLN A 196 -22.59 14.84 -24.85
N TRP A 197 -22.22 13.80 -24.10
CA TRP A 197 -21.95 12.47 -24.64
C TRP A 197 -23.21 11.62 -24.56
N LEU A 198 -23.70 11.21 -25.72
CA LEU A 198 -24.65 10.13 -25.90
C LEU A 198 -23.96 8.80 -25.63
N GLN A 199 -24.36 8.16 -24.53
CA GLN A 199 -23.84 6.88 -24.04
C GLN A 199 -24.95 6.08 -23.35
N ALA A 200 -24.71 4.78 -23.18
CA ALA A 200 -25.54 3.88 -22.40
C ALA A 200 -24.67 2.81 -21.72
N ASP A 201 -25.19 2.20 -20.66
CA ASP A 201 -24.55 1.10 -19.96
C ASP A 201 -25.55 -0.02 -19.67
N THR A 202 -25.01 -1.21 -19.44
CA THR A 202 -25.82 -2.40 -19.14
C THR A 202 -25.00 -3.41 -18.34
N LEU A 203 -25.68 -4.14 -17.46
CA LEU A 203 -25.07 -5.21 -16.66
C LEU A 203 -25.33 -6.55 -17.34
N ILE A 204 -24.26 -7.27 -17.68
CA ILE A 204 -24.32 -8.60 -18.29
C ILE A 204 -23.85 -9.63 -17.27
N TYR A 205 -24.60 -10.73 -17.18
CA TYR A 205 -24.26 -11.87 -16.32
C TYR A 205 -23.63 -12.97 -17.16
N VAL A 206 -22.72 -13.70 -16.53
CA VAL A 206 -22.24 -14.97 -17.06
C VAL A 206 -23.38 -15.99 -17.01
N ASP A 207 -23.46 -16.81 -18.05
CA ASP A 207 -24.41 -17.92 -18.09
C ASP A 207 -23.92 -19.04 -17.15
N ASP A 208 -24.44 -19.04 -15.93
CA ASP A 208 -24.06 -19.93 -14.84
C ASP A 208 -24.57 -21.38 -15.04
N ASP A 209 -25.47 -21.60 -15.99
CA ASP A 209 -25.86 -22.93 -16.46
C ASP A 209 -24.83 -23.53 -17.43
N VAL A 210 -24.06 -22.69 -18.13
CA VAL A 210 -23.05 -23.09 -19.12
C VAL A 210 -21.66 -23.15 -18.51
N TYR A 211 -21.26 -22.10 -17.78
CA TYR A 211 -19.91 -21.97 -17.23
C TYR A 211 -19.89 -22.46 -15.78
N LYS A 212 -19.29 -23.63 -15.60
CA LYS A 212 -19.15 -24.29 -14.30
C LYS A 212 -17.72 -24.73 -14.10
N TYR A 213 -17.32 -24.81 -12.84
CA TYR A 213 -15.99 -25.26 -12.45
C TYR A 213 -16.06 -26.28 -11.34
N ASP A 214 -15.00 -27.08 -11.24
CA ASP A 214 -14.85 -28.05 -10.16
C ASP A 214 -13.97 -27.46 -9.06
N SER A 215 -14.37 -27.68 -7.80
CA SER A 215 -13.56 -27.36 -6.64
C SER A 215 -12.95 -28.62 -6.04
N LEU A 216 -11.68 -28.51 -5.67
CA LEU A 216 -10.89 -29.59 -5.11
C LEU A 216 -10.23 -29.12 -3.82
N ILE A 217 -10.60 -29.79 -2.73
CA ILE A 217 -10.30 -29.38 -1.36
C ILE A 217 -9.23 -30.32 -0.77
N TYR A 218 -8.19 -29.72 -0.19
CA TYR A 218 -7.12 -30.45 0.47
C TYR A 218 -6.75 -29.84 1.81
N MET A 219 -6.12 -30.65 2.64
CA MET A 219 -5.52 -30.23 3.88
C MET A 219 -4.00 -30.40 3.82
N THR A 220 -3.28 -29.51 4.47
CA THR A 220 -1.83 -29.65 4.66
C THR A 220 -1.44 -28.98 5.97
N PRO A 221 -0.52 -29.52 6.78
CA PRO A 221 -0.10 -28.83 8.00
C PRO A 221 0.49 -27.45 7.69
N LEU A 222 1.31 -27.35 6.62
CA LEU A 222 1.96 -26.11 6.19
C LEU A 222 1.68 -25.79 4.71
N ASP A 223 1.04 -24.65 4.45
CA ASP A 223 0.94 -24.13 3.08
C ASP A 223 2.26 -23.46 2.65
N THR A 224 3.06 -24.20 1.88
CA THR A 224 4.34 -23.71 1.33
C THR A 224 4.23 -22.52 0.37
N PHE A 225 3.02 -22.18 -0.10
CA PHE A 225 2.79 -20.96 -0.87
C PHE A 225 2.82 -19.71 0.02
N LEU A 226 2.36 -19.83 1.27
CA LEU A 226 2.32 -18.75 2.25
C LEU A 226 3.59 -18.67 3.09
N THR A 227 4.26 -19.80 3.31
CA THR A 227 5.38 -19.88 4.26
C THR A 227 6.56 -20.62 3.65
N SER A 228 7.76 -20.06 3.80
CA SER A 228 8.99 -20.71 3.36
C SER A 228 9.22 -21.99 4.17
N PRO A 229 9.31 -23.18 3.56
CA PRO A 229 9.40 -24.46 4.26
C PRO A 229 10.82 -24.74 4.75
N VAL A 230 11.30 -23.93 5.71
CA VAL A 230 12.65 -24.06 6.28
C VAL A 230 12.55 -24.11 7.79
N GLY A 231 13.13 -25.13 8.41
CA GLY A 231 13.13 -25.28 9.87
C GLY A 231 11.98 -26.15 10.39
N GLN A 232 11.80 -26.15 11.71
CA GLN A 232 10.72 -26.86 12.40
C GLN A 232 9.55 -25.89 12.66
N PHE A 233 8.32 -26.30 12.33
CA PHE A 233 7.12 -25.53 12.56
C PHE A 233 6.27 -26.12 13.68
N TYR A 234 5.65 -25.24 14.45
CA TYR A 234 4.64 -25.55 15.46
C TYR A 234 3.33 -24.93 15.01
N PHE A 235 2.24 -25.68 15.12
CA PHE A 235 0.98 -25.38 14.46
C PHE A 235 -0.16 -25.36 15.46
N ASP A 236 -1.11 -24.44 15.29
CA ASP A 236 -2.39 -24.54 15.95
C ASP A 236 -3.23 -25.60 15.24
N GLN A 237 -3.37 -26.75 15.88
CA GLN A 237 -4.17 -27.85 15.34
C GLN A 237 -5.67 -27.55 15.34
N SER A 238 -6.12 -26.53 16.06
CA SER A 238 -7.53 -26.13 16.16
C SER A 238 -7.91 -24.99 15.20
N GLU A 239 -6.92 -24.26 14.66
CA GLU A 239 -7.14 -23.11 13.79
C GLU A 239 -6.62 -23.37 12.37
N TYR A 240 -7.52 -23.28 11.39
CA TYR A 240 -7.21 -23.47 9.97
C TYR A 240 -7.29 -22.15 9.19
N ILE A 241 -6.38 -22.00 8.24
CA ILE A 241 -6.31 -20.91 7.27
C ILE A 241 -6.76 -21.46 5.93
N LYS A 242 -7.80 -20.85 5.34
CA LYS A 242 -8.31 -21.18 4.01
C LYS A 242 -7.60 -20.36 2.93
N ARG A 243 -7.16 -21.01 1.86
CA ARG A 243 -6.66 -20.36 0.64
C ARG A 243 -7.26 -20.97 -0.62
N ASP A 244 -7.84 -20.14 -1.47
CA ASP A 244 -8.37 -20.55 -2.77
C ASP A 244 -7.37 -20.22 -3.89
N SER A 245 -7.10 -21.20 -4.76
CA SER A 245 -6.27 -21.03 -5.97
C SER A 245 -7.16 -21.22 -7.19
N VAL A 246 -7.36 -20.16 -7.97
CA VAL A 246 -8.22 -20.19 -9.17
C VAL A 246 -7.37 -20.47 -10.40
N TYR A 247 -7.78 -21.45 -11.20
CA TYR A 247 -7.16 -21.80 -12.48
C TYR A 247 -8.17 -21.53 -13.61
N ALA A 248 -7.75 -20.76 -14.59
CA ALA A 248 -8.56 -20.42 -15.76
C ALA A 248 -8.12 -21.23 -16.98
N ALA A 249 -9.08 -21.73 -17.78
CA ALA A 249 -8.81 -22.45 -19.03
C ALA A 249 -8.81 -21.52 -20.26
N SER A 250 -9.72 -20.55 -20.28
CA SER A 250 -10.00 -19.69 -21.43
C SER A 250 -10.56 -18.33 -21.00
N GLU A 251 -10.95 -17.50 -21.97
CA GLU A 251 -11.72 -16.28 -21.75
C GLU A 251 -13.15 -16.45 -22.31
N ILE A 252 -14.14 -15.97 -21.57
CA ILE A 252 -15.54 -15.86 -21.98
C ILE A 252 -15.75 -14.50 -22.64
N GLU A 253 -16.24 -14.50 -23.88
CA GLU A 253 -16.60 -13.26 -24.60
C GLU A 253 -18.05 -12.86 -24.30
N LEU A 254 -18.21 -11.67 -23.72
CA LEU A 254 -19.50 -11.02 -23.50
C LEU A 254 -19.67 -9.89 -24.53
N SER A 255 -20.71 -9.97 -25.35
CA SER A 255 -21.01 -8.97 -26.38
C SER A 255 -22.39 -8.36 -26.21
N ILE A 256 -22.50 -7.05 -26.40
CA ILE A 256 -23.78 -6.34 -26.42
C ILE A 256 -23.81 -5.30 -27.54
N ILE A 257 -25.01 -5.08 -28.05
CA ILE A 257 -25.31 -4.10 -29.10
C ILE A 257 -26.12 -2.96 -28.47
N PHE A 258 -25.57 -1.76 -28.55
CA PHE A 258 -26.30 -0.53 -28.26
C PHE A 258 -26.74 0.11 -29.59
N ASN A 259 -27.96 0.61 -29.62
CA ASN A 259 -28.50 1.33 -30.79
C ASN A 259 -28.74 2.78 -30.38
N PHE A 260 -28.17 3.70 -31.14
CA PHE A 260 -28.30 5.14 -30.93
C PHE A 260 -28.78 5.81 -32.22
N THR A 261 -29.39 6.99 -32.08
CA THR A 261 -29.66 7.89 -33.19
C THR A 261 -29.06 9.25 -32.81
N ARG A 262 -28.26 9.85 -33.71
CA ARG A 262 -27.67 11.18 -33.50
C ARG A 262 -27.91 12.09 -34.70
N ASN A 263 -27.72 13.38 -34.48
CA ASN A 263 -27.75 14.39 -35.53
C ASN A 263 -26.32 14.75 -35.94
N ILE A 264 -26.06 14.74 -37.24
CA ILE A 264 -24.76 15.08 -37.84
C ILE A 264 -24.94 16.10 -38.97
N LEU A 265 -23.85 16.77 -39.32
CA LEU A 265 -23.77 17.53 -40.56
C LEU A 265 -23.39 16.56 -41.68
N ALA A 266 -24.13 16.61 -42.79
CA ALA A 266 -23.82 15.78 -43.96
C ALA A 266 -22.41 16.09 -44.48
N SER A 267 -21.63 15.06 -44.84
CA SER A 267 -20.25 15.22 -45.31
C SER A 267 -20.13 16.00 -46.61
N ASP A 268 -21.21 16.04 -47.40
CA ASP A 268 -21.37 16.78 -48.63
C ASP A 268 -22.15 18.09 -48.42
N SER A 269 -22.22 18.61 -47.19
CA SER A 269 -22.91 19.87 -46.91
C SER A 269 -22.32 21.05 -47.71
N VAL A 270 -23.21 21.88 -48.25
CA VAL A 270 -22.87 23.12 -48.98
C VAL A 270 -22.14 24.14 -48.10
N MET A 271 -22.27 24.02 -46.78
CA MET A 271 -21.60 24.89 -45.81
C MET A 271 -20.06 24.79 -45.87
N TYR A 272 -19.53 23.68 -46.40
CA TYR A 272 -18.10 23.47 -46.62
C TYR A 272 -17.62 23.96 -47.99
N ARG A 273 -18.54 24.40 -48.86
CA ARG A 273 -18.24 24.76 -50.25
C ARG A 273 -18.43 26.25 -50.44
N VAL A 274 -17.40 26.93 -50.92
CA VAL A 274 -17.49 28.31 -51.36
C VAL A 274 -17.64 28.32 -52.87
N ASN A 275 -18.56 29.15 -53.38
CA ASN A 275 -18.77 29.33 -54.81
C ASN A 275 -17.47 29.83 -55.45
N THR A 276 -17.14 29.34 -56.63
CA THR A 276 -16.06 29.90 -57.46
C THR A 276 -16.51 30.21 -58.88
N ASP A 277 -17.82 30.09 -59.16
CA ASP A 277 -18.46 30.63 -60.37
C ASP A 277 -18.76 32.10 -60.12
N CYS A 278 -17.71 32.92 -60.19
CA CYS A 278 -17.73 34.32 -59.75
C CYS A 278 -18.53 35.19 -60.73
N ASN A 279 -18.65 34.74 -61.98
CA ASN A 279 -19.44 35.40 -63.00
C ASN A 279 -20.89 34.83 -63.11
N LEU A 280 -21.20 33.81 -62.31
CA LEU A 280 -22.51 33.13 -62.21
C LEU A 280 -23.05 32.60 -63.54
N ASP A 281 -22.16 32.30 -64.50
CA ASP A 281 -22.55 31.83 -65.83
C ASP A 281 -22.73 30.30 -65.90
N GLY A 282 -22.31 29.60 -64.84
CA GLY A 282 -22.40 28.15 -64.71
C GLY A 282 -21.41 27.38 -65.58
N VAL A 283 -20.36 28.05 -66.08
CA VAL A 283 -19.33 27.50 -66.96
C VAL A 283 -17.96 27.79 -66.39
N TRP A 284 -17.12 26.77 -66.32
CA TRP A 284 -15.74 26.96 -65.88
C TRP A 284 -14.99 27.97 -66.75
N THR A 285 -14.46 29.03 -66.13
CA THR A 285 -13.62 30.04 -66.79
C THR A 285 -12.14 29.95 -66.40
N ASP A 286 -11.27 30.16 -67.40
CA ASP A 286 -9.83 30.36 -67.20
C ASP A 286 -9.56 31.72 -66.52
N ALA A 287 -8.42 31.85 -65.83
CA ALA A 287 -8.01 33.10 -65.18
C ALA A 287 -7.99 34.29 -66.15
N GLU A 288 -8.17 35.50 -65.62
CA GLU A 288 -8.09 36.73 -66.40
C GLU A 288 -6.75 36.87 -67.14
N GLU A 289 -6.80 37.47 -68.34
CA GLU A 289 -5.62 37.61 -69.20
C GLU A 289 -4.64 38.64 -68.63
N LYS A 290 -3.49 38.14 -68.19
CA LYS A 290 -2.35 38.95 -67.77
C LYS A 290 -1.80 39.80 -68.92
N LEU A 291 -1.62 41.09 -68.66
CA LEU A 291 -0.89 42.04 -69.48
C LEU A 291 0.60 42.06 -69.07
N ALA A 292 1.30 43.15 -69.36
CA ALA A 292 2.70 43.29 -68.97
C ALA A 292 2.80 43.73 -67.50
N ASP A 293 3.77 43.16 -66.79
CA ASP A 293 4.29 43.68 -65.51
C ASP A 293 4.84 45.09 -65.77
N PHE A 294 4.06 46.10 -65.41
CA PHE A 294 4.33 47.50 -65.69
C PHE A 294 5.22 48.14 -64.61
N ASP A 295 5.14 47.70 -63.35
CA ASP A 295 5.95 48.28 -62.26
C ASP A 295 7.26 47.51 -61.96
N GLY A 296 7.43 46.32 -62.51
CA GLY A 296 8.61 45.48 -62.45
C GLY A 296 8.78 44.74 -61.12
N ASP A 297 7.71 44.55 -60.35
CA ASP A 297 7.75 43.82 -59.08
C ASP A 297 7.82 42.29 -59.25
N GLY A 298 7.59 41.81 -60.47
CA GLY A 298 7.69 40.41 -60.87
C GLY A 298 6.37 39.65 -60.88
N ASP A 299 5.24 40.29 -60.62
CA ASP A 299 3.92 39.80 -60.99
C ASP A 299 3.21 40.73 -62.00
N SER A 300 2.06 40.31 -62.52
CA SER A 300 1.29 41.08 -63.52
C SER A 300 -0.19 40.97 -63.17
N THR A 301 -0.46 41.07 -61.89
CA THR A 301 -1.79 40.93 -61.28
C THR A 301 -2.16 42.17 -60.48
N GLY A 302 -1.29 43.18 -60.48
CA GLY A 302 -1.45 44.41 -59.74
C GLY A 302 -2.43 45.39 -60.39
N VAL A 303 -3.01 46.23 -59.52
CA VAL A 303 -3.67 47.47 -59.91
C VAL A 303 -2.74 48.62 -59.54
N LEU A 304 -2.17 49.26 -60.57
CA LEU A 304 -1.22 50.34 -60.39
C LEU A 304 -1.93 51.68 -60.40
N LYS A 305 -1.74 52.46 -59.34
CA LYS A 305 -2.20 53.84 -59.26
C LYS A 305 -1.17 54.75 -59.94
N GLU A 306 -1.54 55.37 -61.05
CA GLU A 306 -0.66 56.25 -61.82
C GLU A 306 -0.59 57.69 -61.24
N PHE A 307 -1.49 58.01 -60.30
CA PHE A 307 -1.59 59.30 -59.63
C PHE A 307 -1.93 59.15 -58.13
N VAL A 308 -1.65 60.21 -57.36
CA VAL A 308 -2.09 60.31 -55.96
C VAL A 308 -3.43 61.03 -55.93
N ASP A 309 -4.49 60.23 -55.85
CA ASP A 309 -5.87 60.68 -55.66
C ASP A 309 -6.01 61.33 -54.28
N THR A 310 -5.95 62.67 -54.26
CA THR A 310 -5.87 63.45 -53.02
C THR A 310 -7.24 63.65 -52.38
N ASP A 311 -8.31 63.54 -53.16
CA ASP A 311 -9.69 63.63 -52.68
C ASP A 311 -10.46 62.29 -52.72
N GLU A 312 -9.77 61.20 -53.03
CA GLU A 312 -10.25 59.81 -53.03
C GLU A 312 -11.46 59.57 -53.92
N ASN A 313 -11.60 60.35 -55.00
CA ASN A 313 -12.74 60.29 -55.91
C ASN A 313 -12.55 59.29 -57.08
N GLY A 314 -11.37 58.68 -57.20
CA GLY A 314 -10.99 57.70 -58.21
C GLY A 314 -10.72 58.26 -59.61
N ILE A 315 -10.71 59.58 -59.78
CA ILE A 315 -10.60 60.27 -61.07
C ILE A 315 -9.50 61.33 -60.98
N PHE A 316 -8.52 61.28 -61.89
CA PHE A 316 -7.49 62.31 -61.95
C PHE A 316 -8.07 63.69 -62.29
N ASP A 317 -7.95 64.65 -61.37
CA ASP A 317 -8.45 66.01 -61.54
C ASP A 317 -7.47 67.12 -61.07
N ILE A 318 -7.94 68.37 -61.02
CA ILE A 318 -7.12 69.55 -60.68
C ILE A 318 -6.71 69.59 -59.18
N ASN A 319 -7.37 68.81 -58.33
CA ASN A 319 -7.12 68.72 -56.90
C ASN A 319 -5.99 67.73 -56.57
N ASP A 320 -5.60 66.89 -57.52
CA ASP A 320 -4.53 65.90 -57.35
C ASP A 320 -3.13 66.52 -57.48
N THR A 321 -2.23 66.09 -56.60
CA THR A 321 -0.88 66.68 -56.49
C THR A 321 0.24 65.71 -56.85
N SER A 322 1.36 66.28 -57.30
CA SER A 322 2.50 65.54 -57.86
C SER A 322 3.79 65.69 -57.05
N TYR A 323 4.08 64.89 -56.00
CA TYR A 323 5.42 64.83 -55.35
C TYR A 323 5.60 63.57 -54.44
N PRO A 324 6.82 62.98 -54.24
CA PRO A 324 8.14 63.29 -54.80
C PRO A 324 8.75 62.17 -55.66
N SER A 325 8.02 61.51 -56.58
CA SER A 325 8.65 60.71 -57.64
C SER A 325 7.72 60.37 -58.81
N GLY A 326 7.17 61.40 -59.46
CA GLY A 326 6.65 61.32 -60.84
C GLY A 326 5.32 60.59 -61.03
N PHE A 327 4.47 61.16 -61.87
CA PHE A 327 3.46 60.39 -62.58
C PHE A 327 4.17 59.29 -63.37
N ALA A 328 3.71 58.05 -63.21
CA ALA A 328 4.14 56.92 -64.02
C ALA A 328 2.92 56.47 -64.81
N ASP A 329 2.92 56.84 -66.10
CA ASP A 329 2.04 56.28 -67.11
C ASP A 329 2.56 54.85 -67.35
N TYR A 330 2.08 53.93 -66.51
CA TYR A 330 2.59 52.57 -66.40
C TYR A 330 2.23 51.79 -67.67
N ASP A 331 1.04 52.03 -68.23
CA ASP A 331 0.55 51.36 -69.43
C ASP A 331 0.86 52.11 -70.75
N GLY A 332 1.34 53.36 -70.67
CA GLY A 332 1.76 54.17 -71.80
C GLY A 332 0.61 54.74 -72.62
N ASN A 333 -0.61 54.80 -72.06
CA ASN A 333 -1.83 55.23 -72.76
C ASN A 333 -1.97 56.77 -72.84
N GLY A 334 -1.20 57.52 -72.05
CA GLY A 334 -1.17 58.98 -72.04
C GLY A 334 -2.29 59.67 -71.23
N GLU A 335 -3.11 58.89 -70.52
CA GLU A 335 -4.04 59.30 -69.46
C GLU A 335 -3.43 58.87 -68.10
N TYR A 336 -3.87 59.48 -67.00
CA TYR A 336 -3.39 59.10 -65.65
C TYR A 336 -4.59 58.58 -64.86
N GLY A 337 -4.60 57.29 -64.56
CA GLY A 337 -5.71 56.60 -63.94
C GLY A 337 -5.27 55.39 -63.10
N PHE A 338 -6.04 54.32 -63.21
CA PHE A 338 -5.63 52.99 -62.81
C PHE A 338 -5.09 52.27 -64.03
N ALA A 339 -3.86 51.77 -63.94
CA ALA A 339 -3.30 50.84 -64.91
C ALA A 339 -3.46 49.43 -64.36
N TYR A 340 -4.23 48.61 -65.06
CA TYR A 340 -4.40 47.20 -64.73
C TYR A 340 -3.35 46.40 -65.48
N GLU A 341 -2.64 45.53 -64.77
CA GLU A 341 -1.71 44.59 -65.39
C GLU A 341 -2.41 43.33 -65.90
N PHE A 342 -3.74 43.33 -65.94
CA PHE A 342 -4.62 42.26 -66.42
C PHE A 342 -5.87 42.87 -67.11
N VAL A 343 -6.66 42.03 -67.79
CA VAL A 343 -7.95 42.43 -68.36
C VAL A 343 -9.06 42.13 -67.35
N ASP A 344 -9.50 43.17 -66.63
CA ASP A 344 -10.63 43.15 -65.69
C ASP A 344 -11.95 43.00 -66.47
N ALA A 345 -12.45 41.77 -66.56
CA ALA A 345 -13.62 41.43 -67.37
C ALA A 345 -14.85 41.22 -66.48
N GLY A 346 -15.83 42.10 -66.62
CA GLY A 346 -17.15 41.91 -66.02
C GLY A 346 -17.86 40.63 -66.49
N ASN A 347 -18.88 40.19 -65.74
CA ASN A 347 -19.56 38.90 -65.94
C ASN A 347 -20.62 38.91 -67.07
N GLY A 348 -20.79 40.04 -67.74
CA GLY A 348 -21.77 40.28 -68.80
C GLY A 348 -23.21 40.47 -68.31
N GLN A 349 -23.47 40.50 -66.99
CA GLN A 349 -24.77 40.69 -66.34
C GLN A 349 -24.71 41.86 -65.34
N LEU A 350 -25.87 42.31 -64.83
CA LEU A 350 -25.92 43.31 -63.76
C LEU A 350 -26.17 42.58 -62.45
N ASP A 351 -25.26 42.70 -61.49
CA ASP A 351 -25.35 41.94 -60.25
C ASP A 351 -26.36 42.52 -59.24
N PRO A 352 -27.25 41.68 -58.65
CA PRO A 352 -28.06 42.08 -57.51
C PRO A 352 -27.18 42.21 -56.25
N ALA A 353 -27.61 43.03 -55.29
CA ALA A 353 -26.90 43.19 -54.02
C ALA A 353 -26.75 41.85 -53.28
N GLU A 354 -25.60 41.65 -52.66
CA GLU A 354 -25.28 40.44 -51.91
C GLU A 354 -26.02 40.38 -50.57
N ILE A 355 -26.35 39.16 -50.15
CA ILE A 355 -27.16 38.95 -48.95
C ILE A 355 -26.24 38.80 -47.74
N TYR A 356 -26.40 39.71 -46.79
CA TYR A 356 -25.64 39.70 -45.54
C TYR A 356 -26.52 39.40 -44.33
N TRP A 357 -25.90 38.91 -43.26
CA TRP A 357 -26.57 38.76 -41.98
C TRP A 357 -26.49 40.06 -41.17
N ASP A 358 -27.58 40.84 -41.21
CA ASP A 358 -27.76 42.01 -40.34
C ASP A 358 -28.01 41.55 -38.88
N LYS A 359 -26.93 41.48 -38.10
CA LYS A 359 -26.92 41.00 -36.73
C LYS A 359 -27.54 42.03 -35.78
N ASN A 360 -27.37 43.31 -36.07
CA ASN A 360 -27.78 44.39 -35.16
C ASN A 360 -29.15 45.02 -35.54
N SER A 361 -29.70 44.63 -36.70
CA SER A 361 -30.96 45.08 -37.29
C SER A 361 -31.02 46.57 -37.65
N ASN A 362 -29.91 47.17 -38.08
CA ASN A 362 -29.81 48.56 -38.52
C ASN A 362 -30.10 48.75 -40.02
N ASN A 363 -30.19 47.68 -40.82
CA ASN A 363 -30.28 47.66 -42.28
C ASN A 363 -29.04 48.25 -42.98
N GLU A 364 -27.86 48.17 -42.37
CA GLU A 364 -26.58 48.56 -42.95
C GLU A 364 -25.57 47.44 -42.65
N ARG A 365 -24.76 47.02 -43.63
CA ARG A 365 -23.76 45.98 -43.42
C ARG A 365 -22.60 46.51 -42.59
N ASP A 366 -22.38 45.94 -41.40
CA ASP A 366 -21.19 46.20 -40.59
C ASP A 366 -19.99 45.38 -41.10
N ALA A 367 -18.76 45.86 -40.88
CA ALA A 367 -17.53 45.21 -41.36
C ALA A 367 -17.34 43.74 -40.92
N ASN A 368 -17.97 43.34 -39.80
CA ASN A 368 -17.88 41.99 -39.24
C ASN A 368 -19.13 41.15 -39.54
N GLU A 369 -20.08 41.64 -40.32
CA GLU A 369 -21.25 40.86 -40.72
C GLU A 369 -20.91 40.00 -41.94
N PRO A 370 -21.20 38.69 -41.87
CA PRO A 370 -20.94 37.80 -42.99
C PRO A 370 -21.95 38.04 -44.10
N PHE A 371 -21.54 37.73 -45.32
CA PHE A 371 -22.37 37.84 -46.51
C PHE A 371 -22.12 36.66 -47.45
N GLU A 372 -23.07 36.43 -48.34
CA GLU A 372 -22.91 35.52 -49.46
C GLU A 372 -22.13 36.25 -50.56
N ASP A 373 -20.85 35.91 -50.68
CA ASP A 373 -19.93 36.41 -51.71
C ASP A 373 -20.24 35.69 -53.03
N LEU A 374 -21.03 36.34 -53.88
CA LEU A 374 -21.52 35.79 -55.14
C LEU A 374 -20.51 35.95 -56.27
N ASN A 375 -19.71 37.02 -56.23
CA ASN A 375 -18.74 37.35 -57.27
C ASN A 375 -17.28 37.14 -56.87
N CYS A 376 -17.05 36.48 -55.73
CA CYS A 376 -15.75 36.05 -55.20
C CYS A 376 -14.74 37.17 -54.92
N ASN A 377 -15.18 38.42 -54.83
CA ASN A 377 -14.26 39.53 -54.60
C ASN A 377 -13.92 39.72 -53.11
N GLY A 378 -14.52 38.93 -52.22
CA GLY A 378 -14.27 39.00 -50.78
C GLY A 378 -14.69 40.32 -50.11
N GLU A 379 -15.38 41.20 -50.83
CA GLU A 379 -16.00 42.42 -50.34
C GLU A 379 -17.52 42.33 -50.52
N TRP A 380 -18.27 43.02 -49.67
CA TRP A 380 -19.71 43.03 -49.83
C TRP A 380 -20.09 44.04 -50.92
N ASP A 381 -20.85 43.59 -51.92
CA ASP A 381 -21.32 44.46 -53.00
C ASP A 381 -22.80 44.84 -52.90
N ASP A 382 -23.05 46.14 -53.11
CA ASP A 382 -24.38 46.64 -53.44
C ASP A 382 -24.69 46.40 -54.93
N SER A 383 -25.96 46.48 -55.31
CA SER A 383 -26.40 46.20 -56.69
C SER A 383 -25.71 47.09 -57.73
N GLU A 384 -25.30 46.50 -58.85
CA GLU A 384 -24.71 47.24 -59.95
C GLU A 384 -25.73 48.16 -60.63
N SER A 385 -25.32 49.40 -60.89
CA SER A 385 -26.27 50.47 -61.22
C SER A 385 -26.58 50.63 -62.73
N THR A 386 -25.59 50.49 -63.63
CA THR A 386 -25.79 50.79 -65.06
C THR A 386 -24.89 50.07 -66.08
N THR A 387 -23.69 49.62 -65.71
CA THR A 387 -22.74 48.93 -66.61
C THR A 387 -21.96 47.91 -65.78
N ASP A 388 -21.95 46.66 -66.22
CA ASP A 388 -21.11 45.58 -65.71
C ASP A 388 -19.65 46.01 -65.73
N THR A 389 -19.07 46.15 -64.54
CA THR A 389 -17.67 46.54 -64.35
C THR A 389 -17.06 45.46 -63.49
N GLY A 390 -15.97 44.83 -63.96
CA GLY A 390 -15.30 43.79 -63.17
C GLY A 390 -14.83 44.30 -61.81
N ASN A 391 -14.42 43.38 -60.95
CA ASN A 391 -14.22 43.62 -59.51
C ASN A 391 -12.92 44.38 -59.19
N ARG A 392 -12.16 44.82 -60.21
CA ARG A 392 -10.85 45.50 -60.09
C ARG A 392 -9.82 44.69 -59.32
N MET A 393 -9.96 43.37 -59.31
CA MET A 393 -9.00 42.43 -58.76
C MET A 393 -8.68 41.37 -59.79
N TRP A 394 -7.48 40.81 -59.73
CA TRP A 394 -7.13 39.72 -60.63
C TRP A 394 -7.84 38.44 -60.18
N ASP A 395 -8.73 37.92 -61.03
CA ASP A 395 -9.44 36.67 -60.77
C ASP A 395 -8.62 35.47 -61.28
N ALA A 396 -8.31 34.57 -60.35
CA ALA A 396 -7.70 33.28 -60.67
C ALA A 396 -8.71 32.37 -61.38
N ALA A 397 -8.22 31.33 -62.07
CA ALA A 397 -9.09 30.36 -62.72
C ALA A 397 -10.05 29.74 -61.69
N GLU A 398 -11.31 29.56 -62.08
CA GLU A 398 -12.33 29.01 -61.21
C GLU A 398 -11.94 27.61 -60.74
N TYR A 399 -12.41 27.23 -59.55
CA TYR A 399 -12.18 25.88 -59.06
C TYR A 399 -13.36 24.99 -59.42
N TYR A 400 -13.09 23.76 -59.85
CA TYR A 400 -14.14 22.76 -60.03
C TYR A 400 -13.84 21.47 -59.27
N GLU A 401 -14.90 20.83 -58.80
CA GLU A 401 -14.83 19.51 -58.19
C GLU A 401 -14.73 18.43 -59.29
N ASP A 402 -13.51 18.04 -59.66
CA ASP A 402 -13.22 16.94 -60.60
C ASP A 402 -13.63 15.58 -60.00
N SER A 403 -14.93 15.31 -60.08
CA SER A 403 -15.59 14.17 -59.43
C SER A 403 -15.27 12.86 -60.14
N ASN A 404 -14.92 12.93 -61.42
CA ASN A 404 -14.57 11.76 -62.23
C ASN A 404 -13.06 11.58 -62.42
N THR A 405 -12.25 12.48 -61.86
CA THR A 405 -10.78 12.48 -61.85
C THR A 405 -10.14 12.52 -63.24
N ASN A 406 -10.79 13.18 -64.21
CA ASN A 406 -10.30 13.28 -65.59
C ASN A 406 -9.36 14.48 -65.83
N GLY A 407 -9.24 15.38 -64.86
CA GLY A 407 -8.45 16.62 -64.94
C GLY A 407 -9.02 17.68 -65.89
N SER A 408 -10.33 17.70 -66.12
CA SER A 408 -11.02 18.69 -66.96
C SER A 408 -12.43 18.94 -66.45
N TRP A 409 -12.90 20.19 -66.48
CA TRP A 409 -14.25 20.49 -66.04
C TRP A 409 -15.30 19.84 -66.96
N ASP A 410 -16.25 19.15 -66.34
CA ASP A 410 -17.47 18.67 -67.00
C ASP A 410 -18.70 19.46 -66.52
N THR A 411 -19.70 19.62 -67.40
CA THR A 411 -20.95 20.39 -67.13
C THR A 411 -21.79 19.92 -65.93
N ASN A 412 -21.42 18.81 -65.29
CA ASN A 412 -22.09 18.24 -64.13
C ASN A 412 -21.22 18.30 -62.86
N GLU A 413 -20.13 19.06 -62.89
CA GLU A 413 -19.23 19.28 -61.77
C GLU A 413 -19.48 20.66 -61.17
N ASN A 414 -19.40 20.73 -59.84
CA ASN A 414 -19.66 21.97 -59.12
C ASN A 414 -18.46 22.91 -59.24
N LEU A 415 -18.74 24.17 -59.56
CA LEU A 415 -17.78 25.28 -59.51
C LEU A 415 -17.65 25.78 -58.07
N SER A 416 -17.06 24.97 -57.21
CA SER A 416 -16.95 25.28 -55.79
C SER A 416 -15.71 24.68 -55.17
N LYS A 417 -15.13 25.40 -54.21
CA LYS A 417 -13.96 24.95 -53.44
C LYS A 417 -14.38 24.40 -52.08
N LEU A 418 -13.91 23.20 -51.75
CA LEU A 418 -14.18 22.53 -50.48
C LEU A 418 -13.19 22.98 -49.39
N TYR A 419 -13.71 23.21 -48.19
CA TYR A 419 -12.96 23.58 -46.99
C TYR A 419 -13.21 22.59 -45.85
N ASP A 420 -12.23 22.47 -44.94
CA ASP A 420 -12.34 21.61 -43.74
C ASP A 420 -13.29 22.18 -42.68
N ALA A 421 -13.74 23.42 -42.85
CA ALA A 421 -14.62 24.14 -41.93
C ALA A 421 -15.86 24.67 -42.66
N ALA A 422 -16.98 24.77 -41.93
CA ALA A 422 -18.25 25.24 -42.44
C ALA A 422 -18.28 26.78 -42.56
N ILE A 423 -17.53 27.32 -43.53
CA ILE A 423 -17.28 28.75 -43.72
C ILE A 423 -18.26 29.44 -44.67
N ASN A 424 -19.13 28.71 -45.36
CA ASN A 424 -20.07 29.31 -46.29
C ASN A 424 -21.39 29.66 -45.59
N LEU A 425 -21.76 30.94 -45.57
CA LEU A 425 -23.02 31.44 -45.02
C LEU A 425 -24.18 30.97 -45.90
N LEU A 426 -25.13 30.23 -45.31
CA LEU A 426 -26.30 29.80 -46.06
C LEU A 426 -27.31 30.94 -46.20
N VAL A 427 -27.88 31.08 -47.39
CA VAL A 427 -28.96 32.01 -47.70
C VAL A 427 -30.19 31.21 -48.15
N ASP A 428 -31.35 31.53 -47.57
CA ASP A 428 -32.63 30.93 -47.92
C ASP A 428 -33.31 31.71 -49.04
N TYR A 429 -33.42 31.08 -50.20
CA TYR A 429 -34.06 31.61 -51.41
C TYR A 429 -35.51 31.11 -51.60
N THR A 430 -36.14 30.55 -50.56
CA THR A 430 -37.56 30.13 -50.62
C THR A 430 -38.49 31.26 -51.11
N ASP A 431 -38.16 32.51 -50.80
CA ASP A 431 -38.69 33.69 -51.49
C ASP A 431 -37.55 34.38 -52.28
N PRO A 432 -37.43 34.14 -53.61
CA PRO A 432 -36.36 34.71 -54.43
C PRO A 432 -36.38 36.24 -54.50
N SER A 433 -37.51 36.88 -54.15
CA SER A 433 -37.62 38.33 -54.14
C SER A 433 -37.15 38.97 -52.83
N ASN A 434 -36.97 38.15 -51.79
CA ASN A 434 -36.47 38.56 -50.48
C ASN A 434 -35.68 37.41 -49.83
N PRO A 435 -34.50 37.05 -50.37
CA PRO A 435 -33.64 36.02 -49.78
C PRO A 435 -33.16 36.45 -48.39
N GLN A 436 -32.86 35.48 -47.52
CA GLN A 436 -32.52 35.73 -46.11
C GLN A 436 -31.29 34.93 -45.67
N ALA A 437 -30.30 35.59 -45.05
CA ALA A 437 -29.16 34.92 -44.44
C ALA A 437 -29.59 34.06 -43.23
N VAL A 438 -29.06 32.85 -43.14
CA VAL A 438 -29.46 31.82 -42.15
C VAL A 438 -28.36 31.65 -41.11
N SER A 439 -28.30 32.53 -40.11
CA SER A 439 -27.24 32.49 -39.10
C SER A 439 -27.41 31.41 -38.02
N SER A 440 -28.59 30.78 -37.90
CA SER A 440 -28.85 29.69 -36.95
C SER A 440 -29.62 28.55 -37.62
N ILE A 441 -29.07 27.34 -37.54
CA ILE A 441 -29.60 26.14 -38.19
C ILE A 441 -29.94 25.10 -37.12
N THR A 442 -31.17 24.62 -37.14
CA THR A 442 -31.68 23.56 -36.25
C THR A 442 -32.03 22.32 -37.06
N THR A 443 -32.34 21.21 -36.39
CA THR A 443 -32.79 19.96 -37.04
C THR A 443 -34.10 20.13 -37.84
N SER A 444 -34.88 21.17 -37.57
CA SER A 444 -36.08 21.53 -38.35
C SER A 444 -35.84 22.55 -39.46
N THR A 445 -34.62 23.10 -39.58
CA THR A 445 -34.30 24.10 -40.59
C THR A 445 -34.24 23.45 -41.98
N SER A 446 -35.03 23.98 -42.90
CA SER A 446 -35.12 23.56 -44.29
C SER A 446 -35.21 24.81 -45.15
N ILE A 447 -34.30 24.95 -46.11
CA ILE A 447 -34.15 26.16 -46.94
C ILE A 447 -34.13 25.78 -48.42
N GLU A 448 -34.29 26.74 -49.33
CA GLU A 448 -34.02 26.54 -50.75
C GLU A 448 -32.73 27.29 -51.13
N LEU A 449 -31.78 26.60 -51.78
CA LEU A 449 -30.53 27.22 -52.24
C LEU A 449 -30.74 27.91 -53.60
N ARG A 450 -29.95 28.94 -53.88
CA ARG A 450 -29.97 29.67 -55.16
C ARG A 450 -29.85 28.70 -56.35
N GLY A 451 -30.74 28.83 -57.34
CA GLY A 451 -30.72 27.99 -58.55
C GLY A 451 -31.11 26.51 -58.36
N SER A 452 -31.41 26.07 -57.14
CA SER A 452 -31.83 24.70 -56.85
C SER A 452 -33.36 24.54 -56.85
N ALA A 453 -33.87 23.36 -57.23
CA ALA A 453 -35.31 23.10 -57.35
C ALA A 453 -35.90 22.31 -56.15
N GLY A 454 -35.22 22.29 -55.00
CA GLY A 454 -35.63 21.48 -53.85
C GLY A 454 -35.11 21.99 -52.51
N SER A 455 -35.72 21.47 -51.43
CA SER A 455 -35.36 21.82 -50.05
C SER A 455 -34.05 21.18 -49.62
N TYR A 456 -33.19 21.96 -48.99
CA TYR A 456 -31.94 21.55 -48.38
C TYR A 456 -32.05 21.55 -46.85
N THR A 457 -31.69 20.41 -46.24
CA THR A 457 -31.66 20.22 -44.78
C THR A 457 -30.22 19.98 -44.33
N PRO A 458 -29.57 20.95 -43.67
CA PRO A 458 -28.15 20.83 -43.34
C PRO A 458 -27.85 19.76 -42.28
N ILE A 459 -28.71 19.62 -41.26
CA ILE A 459 -28.54 18.64 -40.19
C ILE A 459 -29.38 17.39 -40.51
N ILE A 460 -28.72 16.23 -40.57
CA ILE A 460 -29.34 14.94 -40.88
C ILE A 460 -29.25 13.98 -39.68
N SER A 461 -30.15 13.00 -39.64
CA SER A 461 -30.17 11.97 -38.59
C SER A 461 -29.44 10.71 -39.06
N GLU A 462 -28.59 10.15 -38.18
CA GLU A 462 -27.79 8.95 -38.40
C GLU A 462 -28.06 7.92 -37.28
N ASP A 463 -28.38 6.69 -37.67
CA ASP A 463 -28.49 5.55 -36.76
C ASP A 463 -27.12 4.85 -36.58
N ILE A 464 -26.72 4.66 -35.33
CA ILE A 464 -25.47 4.02 -34.95
C ILE A 464 -25.77 2.69 -34.27
N VAL A 465 -25.11 1.64 -34.76
CA VAL A 465 -25.04 0.34 -34.11
C VAL A 465 -23.67 0.21 -33.47
N ASP A 466 -23.63 0.30 -32.14
CA ASP A 466 -22.39 0.16 -31.36
C ASP A 466 -22.30 -1.23 -30.75
N VAL A 467 -21.25 -1.98 -31.11
CA VAL A 467 -21.01 -3.34 -30.62
C VAL A 467 -19.81 -3.33 -29.69
N VAL A 468 -20.04 -3.66 -28.41
CA VAL A 468 -18.99 -3.71 -27.40
C VAL A 468 -18.77 -5.16 -26.97
N ILE A 469 -17.51 -5.58 -27.01
CA ILE A 469 -17.06 -6.92 -26.62
C ILE A 469 -16.10 -6.77 -25.44
N LYS A 470 -16.32 -7.58 -24.40
CA LYS A 470 -15.46 -7.69 -23.22
C LYS A 470 -15.19 -9.15 -22.91
N THR A 471 -14.06 -9.41 -22.26
CA THR A 471 -13.68 -10.75 -21.84
C THR A 471 -13.51 -10.84 -20.33
N ILE A 472 -13.85 -12.01 -19.79
CA ILE A 472 -13.61 -12.41 -18.41
C ILE A 472 -13.00 -13.82 -18.40
N PRO A 473 -12.26 -14.24 -17.37
CA PRO A 473 -11.69 -15.58 -17.32
C PRO A 473 -12.78 -16.65 -17.14
N GLU A 474 -12.69 -17.73 -17.92
CA GLU A 474 -13.45 -18.97 -17.70
C GLU A 474 -12.72 -19.79 -16.64
N ILE A 475 -13.35 -19.96 -15.47
CA ILE A 475 -12.79 -20.73 -14.38
C ILE A 475 -12.90 -22.22 -14.74
N ASP A 476 -11.77 -22.92 -14.75
CA ASP A 476 -11.70 -24.37 -14.99
C ASP A 476 -11.80 -25.13 -13.66
N SER A 477 -10.97 -24.72 -12.70
CA SER A 477 -10.97 -25.33 -11.37
C SER A 477 -10.52 -24.37 -10.28
N VAL A 478 -11.04 -24.61 -9.08
CA VAL A 478 -10.60 -23.93 -7.86
C VAL A 478 -10.00 -24.97 -6.92
N ARG A 479 -8.76 -24.72 -6.48
CA ARG A 479 -8.13 -25.52 -5.45
C ARG A 479 -8.18 -24.81 -4.12
N THR A 480 -9.01 -25.31 -3.21
CA THR A 480 -9.08 -24.84 -1.84
C THR A 480 -8.09 -25.64 -0.98
N THR A 481 -7.24 -24.94 -0.25
CA THR A 481 -6.28 -25.53 0.69
C THR A 481 -6.58 -25.01 2.08
N PHE A 482 -6.76 -25.92 3.03
CA PHE A 482 -6.81 -25.63 4.45
C PHE A 482 -5.46 -25.98 5.07
N SER A 483 -4.82 -25.01 5.71
CA SER A 483 -3.57 -25.24 6.43
C SER A 483 -3.64 -24.79 7.87
N ASN A 484 -2.91 -25.45 8.77
CA ASN A 484 -2.88 -25.02 10.15
C ASN A 484 -2.17 -23.67 10.28
N LYS A 485 -2.60 -22.88 11.26
CA LYS A 485 -1.92 -21.64 11.59
C LYS A 485 -0.58 -21.94 12.24
N VAL A 486 0.50 -21.35 11.72
CA VAL A 486 1.82 -21.45 12.35
C VAL A 486 1.82 -20.62 13.63
N ILE A 487 2.07 -21.27 14.77
CA ILE A 487 2.23 -20.62 16.09
C ILE A 487 3.69 -20.20 16.30
N SER A 488 4.61 -21.06 15.85
CA SER A 488 6.03 -20.81 15.96
C SER A 488 6.87 -21.50 14.90
N GLN A 489 8.04 -20.94 14.62
CA GLN A 489 9.04 -21.52 13.73
C GLN A 489 10.43 -21.52 14.38
N ILE A 490 11.17 -22.61 14.18
CA ILE A 490 12.58 -22.74 14.52
C ILE A 490 13.37 -22.89 13.22
N THR A 491 14.04 -21.81 12.81
CA THR A 491 14.93 -21.80 11.64
C THR A 491 16.39 -21.96 12.02
N ASP A 492 16.75 -21.60 13.25
CA ASP A 492 18.13 -21.64 13.72
C ASP A 492 18.54 -23.07 14.10
N SER A 493 19.43 -23.64 13.27
CA SER A 493 19.96 -24.98 13.50
C SER A 493 20.78 -25.13 14.79
N THR A 494 21.25 -24.02 15.37
CA THR A 494 21.96 -24.06 16.65
C THR A 494 21.05 -24.44 17.81
N LEU A 495 19.72 -24.36 17.64
CA LEU A 495 18.74 -24.79 18.64
C LEU A 495 18.57 -26.32 18.65
N PHE A 496 18.95 -27.01 17.58
CA PHE A 496 18.72 -28.45 17.44
C PHE A 496 19.67 -29.29 18.30
N GLY A 497 19.13 -30.37 18.86
CA GLY A 497 19.93 -31.37 19.58
C GLY A 497 20.45 -30.92 20.94
N ARG A 498 19.95 -29.80 21.46
CA ARG A 498 20.19 -29.35 22.84
C ARG A 498 19.22 -30.01 23.81
N ASP A 499 19.70 -30.28 25.02
CA ASP A 499 18.87 -30.79 26.11
C ASP A 499 18.26 -29.62 26.88
N TYR A 500 17.10 -29.13 26.44
CA TYR A 500 16.40 -28.04 27.10
C TYR A 500 15.65 -28.53 28.35
N LYS A 501 16.05 -28.04 29.54
CA LYS A 501 15.46 -28.36 30.84
C LYS A 501 14.35 -27.37 31.16
N ILE A 502 13.26 -27.88 31.74
CA ILE A 502 12.03 -27.12 31.94
C ILE A 502 11.92 -26.72 33.42
N LEU A 503 11.97 -25.42 33.67
CA LEU A 503 11.62 -24.83 34.96
C LEU A 503 10.28 -24.12 34.83
N LYS A 504 9.49 -24.14 35.91
CA LYS A 504 8.19 -23.48 35.98
C LYS A 504 8.08 -22.65 37.23
N SER A 505 7.86 -21.35 37.02
CA SER A 505 7.54 -20.39 38.07
C SER A 505 6.04 -20.27 38.17
N GLN A 506 5.45 -20.46 39.36
CA GLN A 506 4.04 -20.22 39.64
C GLN A 506 3.92 -19.06 40.63
N TYR A 507 3.06 -18.09 40.32
CA TYR A 507 2.95 -16.85 41.08
C TYR A 507 1.49 -16.37 41.23
N PRO A 508 1.19 -15.54 42.25
CA PRO A 508 -0.11 -14.89 42.40
C PRO A 508 -0.34 -13.81 41.33
N ASN A 509 -1.60 -13.67 40.93
CA ASN A 509 -2.13 -12.51 40.20
C ASN A 509 -3.56 -12.27 40.71
N GLY A 510 -4.07 -11.04 40.61
CA GLY A 510 -5.37 -10.66 41.18
C GLY A 510 -6.61 -11.36 40.60
N SER A 511 -6.44 -12.27 39.63
CA SER A 511 -7.49 -13.06 38.98
C SER A 511 -7.68 -14.46 39.58
N SER A 512 -8.85 -15.07 39.38
CA SER A 512 -9.18 -16.43 39.83
C SER A 512 -8.41 -17.57 39.14
N GLY A 513 -7.58 -17.27 38.13
CA GLY A 513 -6.77 -18.23 37.38
C GLY A 513 -5.41 -18.51 38.01
N ARG A 514 -4.82 -19.66 37.65
CA ARG A 514 -3.44 -20.05 38.02
C ARG A 514 -2.48 -19.29 37.09
N ASN A 515 -1.49 -18.58 37.64
CA ASN A 515 -0.48 -17.86 36.84
C ASN A 515 0.85 -18.56 36.94
N TYR A 516 1.49 -18.74 35.80
CA TYR A 516 2.76 -19.45 35.69
C TYR A 516 3.53 -18.98 34.46
N ASN A 517 4.83 -19.24 34.46
CA ASN A 517 5.71 -19.01 33.33
C ASN A 517 6.74 -20.15 33.25
N TYR A 518 7.06 -20.58 32.02
CA TYR A 518 8.07 -21.59 31.77
C TYR A 518 9.42 -20.93 31.45
N ASN A 519 10.46 -21.32 32.19
CA ASN A 519 11.84 -20.97 31.91
C ASN A 519 12.53 -22.22 31.35
N ILE A 520 12.81 -22.21 30.06
CA ILE A 520 13.38 -23.34 29.34
C ILE A 520 14.87 -23.06 29.13
N LEU A 521 15.74 -23.82 29.82
CA LEU A 521 17.17 -23.52 29.92
C LEU A 521 18.02 -24.64 29.34
N ASP A 522 19.14 -24.29 28.73
CA ASP A 522 20.22 -25.21 28.39
C ASP A 522 21.50 -24.75 29.11
N ASP A 523 22.02 -25.64 29.96
CA ASP A 523 23.21 -25.49 30.80
C ASP A 523 24.35 -26.43 30.37
N SER A 524 24.29 -26.99 29.16
CA SER A 524 25.28 -27.96 28.67
C SER A 524 26.59 -27.35 28.16
N GLY A 525 26.61 -26.04 27.88
CA GLY A 525 27.78 -25.30 27.40
C GLY A 525 28.48 -24.47 28.47
N ASP A 526 29.38 -23.58 28.03
CA ASP A 526 30.06 -22.60 28.90
C ASP A 526 29.15 -21.43 29.31
N GLU A 527 27.90 -21.41 28.84
CA GLU A 527 26.90 -20.41 29.18
C GLU A 527 25.58 -21.11 29.51
N VAL A 528 24.81 -20.51 30.42
CA VAL A 528 23.41 -20.90 30.62
C VAL A 528 22.55 -20.04 29.70
N VAL A 529 21.94 -20.69 28.71
CA VAL A 529 21.08 -20.02 27.72
C VAL A 529 19.62 -20.36 27.96
N ARG A 530 18.74 -19.41 27.64
CA ARG A 530 17.29 -19.56 27.68
C ARG A 530 16.73 -19.62 26.27
N LEU A 531 15.88 -20.60 26.03
CA LEU A 531 15.02 -20.62 24.85
C LEU A 531 13.79 -19.75 25.13
N HIS A 532 13.58 -18.72 24.30
CA HIS A 532 12.48 -17.77 24.48
C HIS A 532 12.01 -17.21 23.14
N TYR A 533 10.83 -16.59 23.15
CA TYR A 533 10.39 -15.71 22.07
C TYR A 533 10.99 -14.33 22.31
N PRO A 534 11.82 -13.81 21.39
CA PRO A 534 12.28 -12.43 21.45
C PRO A 534 11.11 -11.48 21.64
N SER A 535 11.26 -10.50 22.52
CA SER A 535 10.19 -9.56 22.84
C SER A 535 10.70 -8.14 22.98
N TYR A 536 9.90 -7.19 22.53
CA TYR A 536 10.23 -5.78 22.52
C TYR A 536 9.02 -4.97 23.00
N PHE A 537 9.30 -3.85 23.66
CA PHE A 537 8.25 -3.05 24.28
C PHE A 537 7.38 -2.37 23.20
N LEU A 538 6.08 -2.22 23.49
CA LEU A 538 5.16 -1.44 22.66
C LEU A 538 5.02 -0.02 23.23
N PRO A 539 5.40 1.04 22.48
CA PRO A 539 5.22 2.40 22.97
C PRO A 539 3.77 2.86 22.91
N TYR A 540 3.48 3.93 23.65
CA TYR A 540 2.22 4.66 23.60
C TYR A 540 1.88 5.10 22.15
N GLY A 541 0.65 4.80 21.71
CA GLY A 541 0.17 5.06 20.34
C GLY A 541 -0.20 3.81 19.54
N PHE A 542 0.33 2.64 19.91
CA PHE A 542 -0.08 1.34 19.34
C PHE A 542 -1.36 0.77 19.97
N TYR A 543 -1.79 1.34 21.09
CA TYR A 543 -2.95 0.92 21.88
C TYR A 543 -3.66 2.14 22.45
N ALA A 544 -4.98 2.10 22.55
CA ALA A 544 -5.80 3.20 23.07
C ALA A 544 -5.93 3.15 24.61
N GLN A 545 -5.87 1.97 25.20
CA GLN A 545 -5.87 1.75 26.64
C GLN A 545 -4.86 0.64 27.03
N PRO A 546 -4.12 0.77 28.14
CA PRO A 546 -3.16 -0.25 28.59
C PRO A 546 -3.75 -1.65 28.76
N SER A 547 -5.04 -1.75 29.09
CA SER A 547 -5.79 -3.00 29.21
C SER A 547 -5.97 -3.77 27.90
N GLN A 548 -5.67 -3.15 26.76
CA GLN A 548 -5.77 -3.78 25.44
C GLN A 548 -4.51 -4.60 25.08
N ILE A 549 -3.44 -4.50 25.86
CA ILE A 549 -2.25 -5.33 25.68
C ILE A 549 -2.10 -6.23 26.90
N ALA A 550 -1.96 -7.54 26.68
CA ALA A 550 -1.84 -8.54 27.74
C ALA A 550 -0.65 -8.26 28.66
N ASP A 551 0.54 -8.08 28.07
CA ASP A 551 1.80 -7.91 28.82
C ASP A 551 2.58 -6.63 28.43
N GLY A 552 2.10 -5.86 27.45
CA GLY A 552 2.74 -4.63 26.97
C GLY A 552 4.01 -4.82 26.10
N PHE A 553 4.40 -6.06 25.86
CA PHE A 553 5.43 -6.42 24.89
C PHE A 553 4.76 -7.07 23.68
N TRP A 554 5.37 -6.91 22.52
CA TRP A 554 5.10 -7.79 21.39
C TRP A 554 6.22 -8.83 21.29
N TYR A 555 5.87 -9.99 20.78
CA TYR A 555 6.74 -11.16 20.69
C TYR A 555 6.93 -11.53 19.22
N GLU A 556 8.13 -11.92 18.85
CA GLU A 556 8.37 -12.60 17.58
C GLU A 556 7.68 -13.96 17.56
N ASP A 557 7.45 -14.50 16.36
CA ASP A 557 6.86 -15.83 16.16
C ASP A 557 7.93 -16.93 16.02
N PHE A 558 9.20 -16.63 16.29
CA PHE A 558 10.28 -17.62 16.31
C PHE A 558 10.96 -17.69 17.69
N LEU A 559 11.56 -18.83 17.98
CA LEU A 559 12.34 -19.04 19.20
C LEU A 559 13.81 -18.68 18.97
N ALA A 560 14.44 -18.11 19.99
CA ALA A 560 15.86 -17.77 19.99
C ALA A 560 16.52 -18.07 21.35
N LEU A 561 17.84 -18.23 21.34
CA LEU A 561 18.64 -18.30 22.56
C LEU A 561 18.93 -16.90 23.10
N GLN A 562 18.81 -16.76 24.41
CA GLN A 562 19.34 -15.63 25.15
C GLN A 562 20.24 -16.14 26.27
N THR A 563 21.48 -15.66 26.32
CA THR A 563 22.37 -15.96 27.45
C THR A 563 21.84 -15.31 28.72
N VAL A 564 21.64 -16.13 29.75
CA VAL A 564 21.16 -15.72 31.08
C VAL A 564 22.35 -15.56 32.02
N PHE A 565 23.28 -16.52 32.02
CA PHE A 565 24.49 -16.49 32.82
C PHE A 565 25.70 -16.82 31.95
N TYR A 566 26.70 -15.95 31.98
CA TYR A 566 28.00 -16.21 31.40
C TYR A 566 28.85 -16.96 32.42
N THR A 567 29.55 -18.00 31.97
CA THR A 567 30.58 -18.67 32.76
C THR A 567 31.86 -18.74 31.95
N HIS A 568 33.01 -18.77 32.63
CA HIS A 568 34.30 -18.95 32.00
C HIS A 568 34.89 -20.27 32.49
N ASN A 569 35.00 -21.27 31.61
CA ASN A 569 35.40 -22.65 31.96
C ASN A 569 34.56 -23.26 33.11
N GLY A 570 33.26 -22.96 33.16
CA GLY A 570 32.34 -23.41 34.22
C GLY A 570 32.42 -22.62 35.53
N ASN A 571 33.19 -21.53 35.59
CA ASN A 571 33.28 -20.65 36.76
C ASN A 571 32.50 -19.35 36.56
N ILE A 572 31.91 -18.84 37.65
CA ILE A 572 31.47 -17.45 37.79
C ILE A 572 32.62 -16.62 38.36
N ARG A 573 32.89 -15.45 37.75
CA ARG A 573 34.05 -14.61 38.08
C ARG A 573 33.58 -13.24 38.56
N GLU A 574 34.08 -12.79 39.71
CA GLU A 574 33.88 -11.41 40.16
C GLU A 574 34.52 -10.43 39.18
N GLY A 575 33.84 -9.33 38.87
CA GLY A 575 34.29 -8.33 37.92
C GLY A 575 34.05 -8.68 36.44
N GLU A 576 33.40 -9.82 36.15
CA GLU A 576 33.00 -10.14 34.78
C GLU A 576 32.06 -9.06 34.24
N HIS A 577 32.35 -8.56 33.04
CA HIS A 577 31.57 -7.55 32.35
C HIS A 577 31.40 -7.89 30.87
N VAL A 578 30.14 -7.97 30.43
CA VAL A 578 29.78 -8.29 29.04
C VAL A 578 28.81 -7.24 28.52
N LEU A 579 29.25 -6.51 27.51
CA LEU A 579 28.43 -5.52 26.80
C LEU A 579 28.07 -6.06 25.42
N PHE A 580 26.78 -6.03 25.09
CA PHE A 580 26.24 -6.37 23.77
C PHE A 580 25.37 -5.22 23.26
N ASP A 581 25.54 -4.88 21.98
CA ASP A 581 24.83 -3.79 21.31
C ASP A 581 24.40 -4.27 19.92
N SER A 582 23.11 -4.19 19.60
CA SER A 582 22.57 -4.57 18.28
C SER A 582 21.29 -3.82 17.92
N VAL A 583 21.01 -3.78 16.62
CA VAL A 583 19.75 -3.27 16.07
C VAL A 583 18.92 -4.42 15.51
N TYR A 584 17.65 -4.47 15.89
CA TYR A 584 16.67 -5.46 15.47
C TYR A 584 15.58 -4.78 14.65
N VAL A 585 15.32 -5.30 13.44
CA VAL A 585 14.28 -4.81 12.53
C VAL A 585 13.09 -5.76 12.63
N THR A 586 11.91 -5.21 12.92
CA THR A 586 10.72 -6.02 13.20
C THR A 586 9.51 -5.48 12.47
N SER A 587 8.42 -6.26 12.42
CA SER A 587 7.20 -5.82 11.72
C SER A 587 6.52 -4.61 12.36
N HIS A 588 6.87 -4.27 13.61
CA HIS A 588 6.25 -3.18 14.40
C HIS A 588 7.18 -1.98 14.63
N GLY A 589 8.49 -2.14 14.42
CA GLY A 589 9.45 -1.06 14.51
C GLY A 589 10.89 -1.56 14.57
N ASP A 590 11.83 -0.64 14.43
CA ASP A 590 13.25 -0.94 14.57
C ASP A 590 13.69 -0.60 16.00
N TYR A 591 14.40 -1.52 16.65
CA TYR A 591 14.83 -1.39 18.05
C TYR A 591 16.35 -1.47 18.15
N HIS A 592 16.96 -0.47 18.76
CA HIS A 592 18.33 -0.53 19.23
C HIS A 592 18.32 -1.13 20.65
N VAL A 593 19.04 -2.23 20.86
CA VAL A 593 19.04 -2.98 22.12
C VAL A 593 20.45 -3.12 22.63
N GLU A 594 20.69 -2.54 23.80
CA GLU A 594 21.93 -2.66 24.56
C GLU A 594 21.71 -3.59 25.75
N THR A 595 22.65 -4.50 26.00
CA THR A 595 22.67 -5.38 27.17
C THR A 595 24.00 -5.27 27.87
N ASP A 596 23.97 -4.84 29.12
CA ASP A 596 25.11 -4.74 30.02
C ASP A 596 24.97 -5.80 31.12
N TYR A 597 25.98 -6.64 31.30
CA TYR A 597 26.01 -7.73 32.27
C TYR A 597 27.25 -7.58 33.15
N VAL A 598 27.06 -7.51 34.47
CA VAL A 598 28.13 -7.35 35.46
C VAL A 598 27.99 -8.39 36.57
N VAL A 599 29.11 -8.96 37.01
CA VAL A 599 29.17 -9.87 38.16
C VAL A 599 29.92 -9.21 39.32
N GLU A 600 29.28 -9.18 40.48
CA GLU A 600 29.84 -8.66 41.73
C GLU A 600 29.82 -9.73 42.83
N LYS A 601 30.70 -9.61 43.83
CA LYS A 601 30.71 -10.49 45.00
C LYS A 601 30.32 -9.70 46.28
N PRO A 602 29.03 -9.71 46.69
CA PRO A 602 28.62 -9.01 47.90
C PRO A 602 29.16 -9.68 49.17
N ASP A 603 29.49 -8.87 50.20
CA ASP A 603 29.93 -9.35 51.51
C ASP A 603 28.92 -10.33 52.15
N SER A 604 27.63 -10.01 52.04
CA SER A 604 26.55 -10.88 52.49
C SER A 604 25.20 -10.55 51.87
N VAL A 605 24.32 -11.54 51.79
CA VAL A 605 22.94 -11.40 51.28
C VAL A 605 21.95 -11.85 52.36
N PHE A 606 20.96 -11.00 52.64
CA PHE A 606 19.90 -11.31 53.59
C PHE A 606 18.69 -11.93 52.90
N VAL A 607 18.21 -13.06 53.44
CA VAL A 607 17.01 -13.76 52.95
C VAL A 607 16.09 -14.17 54.08
N PRO A 608 14.76 -14.27 53.83
CA PRO A 608 13.78 -14.63 54.84
C PRO A 608 13.80 -16.12 55.23
N MET A 609 14.52 -16.97 54.47
CA MET A 609 14.75 -18.37 54.82
C MET A 609 15.32 -18.52 56.23
N ARG A 610 14.96 -19.59 56.95
CA ARG A 610 15.40 -19.83 58.34
C ARG A 610 16.41 -20.96 58.43
N LYS A 611 17.64 -20.67 58.84
CA LYS A 611 18.73 -21.67 59.00
C LYS A 611 18.68 -22.46 60.31
N VAL A 612 18.21 -21.84 61.41
CA VAL A 612 18.14 -22.47 62.75
C VAL A 612 16.69 -22.73 63.13
N LEU A 613 16.30 -24.00 63.10
CA LEU A 613 14.96 -24.47 63.49
C LEU A 613 14.90 -24.84 64.99
N TYR A 614 16.05 -25.10 65.61
CA TYR A 614 16.17 -25.57 67.00
C TYR A 614 17.54 -25.18 67.57
N ASP A 615 17.57 -24.62 68.79
CA ASP A 615 18.81 -24.33 69.52
C ASP A 615 19.06 -25.41 70.58
N GLU A 616 20.05 -26.26 70.34
CA GLU A 616 20.43 -27.36 71.24
C GLU A 616 20.93 -26.88 72.61
N ASN A 617 21.46 -25.65 72.71
CA ASN A 617 22.04 -25.13 73.95
C ASN A 617 20.98 -24.59 74.92
N SER A 618 19.91 -24.01 74.37
CA SER A 618 18.79 -23.48 75.17
C SER A 618 17.61 -24.45 75.25
N ASN A 619 17.59 -25.51 74.45
CA ASN A 619 16.48 -26.47 74.33
C ASN A 619 15.13 -25.77 74.00
N ILE A 620 15.22 -24.66 73.26
CA ILE A 620 14.07 -23.84 72.86
C ILE A 620 13.84 -24.09 71.37
N CYS A 621 12.61 -24.47 71.03
CA CYS A 621 12.12 -24.39 69.67
C CYS A 621 11.95 -22.90 69.33
N LEU A 622 12.88 -22.35 68.57
CA LEU A 622 12.81 -20.94 68.17
C LEU A 622 11.67 -20.69 67.15
N ALA A 623 11.01 -21.76 66.68
CA ALA A 623 9.86 -21.72 65.78
C ALA A 623 8.48 -21.66 66.49
N THR A 624 8.45 -21.57 67.84
CA THR A 624 7.30 -21.62 68.78
C THR A 624 6.81 -23.03 69.17
N ASP A 625 5.84 -23.11 70.10
CA ASP A 625 5.56 -24.23 71.04
C ASP A 625 5.24 -25.59 70.39
N ILE A 626 4.95 -25.62 69.08
CA ILE A 626 4.91 -26.82 68.24
C ILE A 626 5.43 -26.39 66.85
N CYS A 627 6.25 -27.19 66.19
CA CYS A 627 6.79 -26.93 64.84
C CYS A 627 5.71 -26.97 63.73
N ALA A 628 4.57 -26.30 63.90
CA ALA A 628 3.52 -26.15 62.90
C ALA A 628 2.64 -24.91 63.16
N GLU A 629 2.60 -24.08 62.12
CA GLU A 629 1.61 -23.07 61.72
C GLU A 629 1.59 -21.70 62.44
N ASP A 630 1.81 -20.67 61.59
CA ASP A 630 1.71 -19.22 61.76
C ASP A 630 2.92 -18.47 62.38
N LEU A 631 3.87 -18.10 61.50
CA LEU A 631 5.00 -17.21 61.78
C LEU A 631 4.59 -15.73 61.72
N GLU A 632 4.86 -14.96 62.78
CA GLU A 632 4.79 -13.50 62.78
C GLU A 632 5.93 -12.86 61.96
N LEU A 633 5.62 -11.74 61.29
CA LEU A 633 6.41 -10.99 60.30
C LEU A 633 7.80 -10.44 60.73
N THR A 634 8.29 -10.72 61.94
CA THR A 634 9.42 -9.97 62.54
C THR A 634 10.68 -10.77 62.86
N ALA A 635 10.76 -12.06 62.53
CA ALA A 635 11.95 -12.88 62.80
C ALA A 635 12.49 -13.59 61.54
N TYR A 636 13.45 -12.93 60.87
CA TYR A 636 14.27 -13.48 59.77
C TYR A 636 15.72 -13.60 60.28
N ASP A 637 16.42 -14.72 60.03
CA ASP A 637 17.73 -14.98 60.69
C ASP A 637 18.79 -15.63 59.76
N THR A 638 18.68 -15.47 58.44
CA THR A 638 19.71 -16.00 57.52
C THR A 638 20.40 -14.87 56.75
N THR A 639 21.61 -14.55 57.20
CA THR A 639 22.60 -13.80 56.44
C THR A 639 23.52 -14.80 55.75
N LEU A 640 23.46 -14.87 54.42
CA LEU A 640 24.28 -15.74 53.60
C LEU A 640 25.61 -15.03 53.29
N THR A 641 26.70 -15.78 53.37
CA THR A 641 28.04 -15.38 52.98
C THR A 641 28.47 -16.26 51.80
N ASP A 642 29.40 -15.80 50.98
CA ASP A 642 29.81 -16.47 49.74
C ASP A 642 28.67 -16.51 48.71
N CYS A 643 28.38 -15.32 48.17
CA CYS A 643 27.31 -15.08 47.20
C CYS A 643 27.87 -14.31 46.01
N TYR A 644 27.25 -14.47 44.85
CA TYR A 644 27.50 -13.65 43.66
C TYR A 644 26.23 -12.88 43.29
N SER A 645 26.37 -11.61 42.93
CA SER A 645 25.31 -10.78 42.38
C SER A 645 25.56 -10.60 40.89
N ILE A 646 24.56 -10.95 40.09
CA ILE A 646 24.61 -10.83 38.64
C ILE A 646 23.63 -9.73 38.25
N ILE A 647 24.15 -8.64 37.70
CA ILE A 647 23.38 -7.45 37.33
C ILE A 647 23.31 -7.41 35.81
N LYS A 648 22.11 -7.60 35.27
CA LYS A 648 21.84 -7.52 33.82
C LYS A 648 20.93 -6.33 33.55
N THR A 649 21.43 -5.34 32.83
CA THR A 649 20.68 -4.16 32.37
C THR A 649 20.42 -4.27 30.88
N ILE A 650 19.16 -4.26 30.48
CA ILE A 650 18.74 -4.24 29.08
C ILE A 650 18.10 -2.88 28.81
N THR A 651 18.62 -2.17 27.82
CA THR A 651 18.07 -0.90 27.33
C THR A 651 17.56 -1.13 25.92
N MET A 652 16.26 -0.91 25.69
CA MET A 652 15.62 -1.04 24.38
C MET A 652 15.15 0.34 23.94
N THR A 653 15.65 0.84 22.82
CA THR A 653 15.28 2.14 22.25
C THR A 653 14.59 1.92 20.91
N MET A 654 13.34 2.37 20.78
CA MET A 654 12.64 2.31 19.49
C MET A 654 13.15 3.44 18.59
N LEU A 655 13.76 3.07 17.47
CA LEU A 655 14.24 4.00 16.47
C LEU A 655 13.06 4.72 15.82
N GLY A 656 13.16 6.05 15.69
CA GLY A 656 12.08 6.91 15.22
C GLY A 656 11.39 7.67 16.36
N SER A 657 10.74 6.96 17.29
CA SER A 657 10.08 7.62 18.43
C SER A 657 11.07 8.08 19.51
N GLY A 658 12.21 7.40 19.64
CA GLY A 658 13.23 7.68 20.67
C GLY A 658 12.80 7.25 22.08
N VAL A 659 11.68 6.54 22.21
CA VAL A 659 11.24 5.98 23.49
C VAL A 659 12.20 4.85 23.87
N GLU A 660 12.61 4.83 25.13
CA GLU A 660 13.56 3.90 25.70
C GLU A 660 12.88 3.18 26.87
N PHE A 661 13.01 1.87 26.89
CA PHE A 661 12.64 1.01 28.01
C PHE A 661 13.91 0.36 28.57
N GLY A 662 14.21 0.68 29.83
CA GLY A 662 15.28 0.05 30.59
C GLY A 662 14.72 -1.00 31.55
N GLN A 663 15.38 -2.15 31.63
CA GLN A 663 15.09 -3.21 32.59
C GLN A 663 16.40 -3.68 33.22
N ARG A 664 16.52 -3.55 34.54
CA ARG A 664 17.68 -4.01 35.31
C ARG A 664 17.26 -5.15 36.21
N THR A 665 17.95 -6.28 36.11
CA THR A 665 17.70 -7.48 36.92
C THR A 665 18.95 -7.79 37.71
N THR A 666 18.82 -7.85 39.03
CA THR A 666 19.89 -8.26 39.94
C THR A 666 19.54 -9.62 40.51
N THR A 667 20.21 -10.68 40.03
CA THR A 667 20.04 -12.06 40.50
C THR A 667 21.17 -12.41 41.46
N MET A 668 20.83 -12.77 42.70
CA MET A 668 21.80 -13.15 43.73
C MET A 668 21.81 -14.66 43.90
N LEU A 669 23.00 -15.24 43.71
CA LEU A 669 23.28 -16.66 43.87
C LEU A 669 24.03 -16.90 45.17
N ALA A 670 23.68 -17.96 45.89
CA ALA A 670 24.44 -18.40 47.05
C ALA A 670 24.87 -19.86 46.89
N LYS A 671 26.06 -20.14 47.41
CA LYS A 671 26.64 -21.48 47.38
C LYS A 671 25.68 -22.51 48.00
N ASP A 672 25.52 -23.64 47.31
CA ASP A 672 24.67 -24.79 47.62
C ASP A 672 23.15 -24.50 47.63
N LEU A 673 22.71 -23.27 47.33
CA LEU A 673 21.30 -22.86 47.42
C LEU A 673 20.70 -22.41 46.09
N GLY A 674 21.51 -22.08 45.09
CA GLY A 674 21.02 -21.55 43.82
C GLY A 674 20.66 -20.06 43.91
N VAL A 675 19.59 -19.67 43.21
CA VAL A 675 19.02 -18.31 43.30
C VAL A 675 18.40 -18.10 44.68
N VAL A 676 18.88 -17.10 45.42
CA VAL A 676 18.38 -16.81 46.77
C VAL A 676 17.60 -15.51 46.86
N LYS A 677 17.87 -14.57 45.95
CA LYS A 677 17.15 -13.29 45.86
C LYS A 677 17.25 -12.77 44.44
N GLU A 678 16.20 -12.12 43.97
CA GLU A 678 16.24 -11.44 42.68
C GLU A 678 15.41 -10.15 42.75
N ASN A 679 15.92 -9.06 42.19
CA ASN A 679 15.25 -7.77 42.13
C ASN A 679 15.18 -7.30 40.67
N ILE A 680 14.03 -6.76 40.28
CA ILE A 680 13.81 -6.16 38.97
C ILE A 680 13.48 -4.69 39.18
N GLU A 681 14.23 -3.85 38.48
CA GLU A 681 13.96 -2.44 38.31
C GLU A 681 13.69 -2.15 36.84
N ILE A 682 12.93 -1.11 36.60
CA ILE A 682 12.56 -0.65 35.26
C ILE A 682 12.74 0.86 35.17
N ARG A 683 12.85 1.33 33.94
CA ARG A 683 13.02 2.73 33.60
C ARG A 683 12.35 2.98 32.25
N TRP A 684 11.80 4.18 32.09
CA TRP A 684 11.32 4.68 30.81
C TRP A 684 12.02 6.00 30.50
N SER A 685 12.38 6.26 29.24
CA SER A 685 12.62 7.63 28.80
C SER A 685 11.28 8.38 28.74
N GLU A 686 11.33 9.66 29.06
CA GLU A 686 10.20 10.44 29.58
C GLU A 686 8.94 10.48 28.70
N GLN A 687 7.80 10.69 29.36
CA GLN A 687 6.66 11.40 28.78
C GLN A 687 6.99 12.90 28.77
N ILE A 688 6.74 13.60 27.65
CA ILE A 688 7.13 15.01 27.44
C ILE A 688 6.88 15.89 28.69
N GLY A 689 7.96 16.33 29.38
CA GLY A 689 7.92 17.41 30.38
C GLY A 689 8.28 17.08 31.85
N ILE A 690 8.97 15.97 32.16
CA ILE A 690 9.38 15.61 33.54
C ILE A 690 10.88 15.32 33.61
N ASP A 691 11.73 16.29 33.95
CA ASP A 691 13.18 16.09 34.10
C ASP A 691 13.51 14.97 35.11
N GLY A 692 14.10 13.87 34.62
CA GLY A 692 14.85 12.91 35.42
C GLY A 692 14.48 11.46 35.17
N GLU A 693 15.42 10.72 34.58
CA GLU A 693 15.28 9.30 34.30
C GLU A 693 15.59 8.47 35.56
N VAL A 694 14.55 7.94 36.23
CA VAL A 694 14.70 7.25 37.53
C VAL A 694 14.34 5.76 37.39
N TRP A 695 15.25 4.89 37.83
CA TRP A 695 14.96 3.46 38.02
C TRP A 695 13.93 3.28 39.13
N SER A 696 12.86 2.56 38.84
CA SER A 696 11.82 2.18 39.79
C SER A 696 11.87 0.68 40.04
N ASP A 697 11.80 0.26 41.30
CA ASP A 697 11.57 -1.14 41.63
C ASP A 697 10.24 -1.61 41.01
N TYR A 698 10.26 -2.78 40.38
CA TYR A 698 9.10 -3.44 39.79
C TYR A 698 8.68 -4.66 40.62
N ALA A 699 9.64 -5.52 40.93
CA ALA A 699 9.39 -6.76 41.63
C ALA A 699 10.64 -7.24 42.37
N THR A 700 10.46 -8.00 43.45
CA THR A 700 11.56 -8.67 44.16
C THR A 700 11.09 -10.02 44.65
N ILE A 701 11.94 -11.04 44.56
CA ILE A 701 11.75 -12.32 45.23
C ILE A 701 12.88 -12.59 46.22
N ALA A 702 12.57 -13.29 47.31
CA ALA A 702 13.56 -13.72 48.29
C ALA A 702 13.24 -15.13 48.80
N LEU A 703 14.26 -15.99 48.85
CA LEU A 703 14.11 -17.41 49.15
C LEU A 703 13.60 -17.61 50.57
N ASN A 704 12.57 -18.43 50.71
CA ASN A 704 11.93 -18.76 51.98
C ASN A 704 12.07 -20.25 52.34
N ASP A 705 11.90 -21.15 51.37
CA ASP A 705 12.03 -22.60 51.57
C ASP A 705 12.62 -23.25 50.31
N LEU A 706 13.50 -24.24 50.47
CA LEU A 706 14.10 -25.00 49.39
C LEU A 706 14.01 -26.49 49.73
N ARG A 707 13.26 -27.25 48.91
CA ARG A 707 13.06 -28.68 49.08
C ARG A 707 13.71 -29.44 47.95
N ILE A 708 14.69 -30.26 48.31
CA ILE A 708 15.37 -31.20 47.40
C ILE A 708 15.00 -32.60 47.88
N SER A 709 14.28 -33.36 47.07
CA SER A 709 13.85 -34.71 47.44
C SER A 709 15.04 -35.68 47.35
N GLU A 710 15.22 -36.56 48.34
CA GLU A 710 16.21 -37.66 48.22
C GLU A 710 15.87 -38.61 47.06
N LEU A 711 14.58 -38.75 46.71
CA LEU A 711 14.12 -39.49 45.54
C LEU A 711 14.51 -38.81 44.22
N ALA A 712 14.64 -37.48 44.21
CA ALA A 712 15.04 -36.72 43.03
C ALA A 712 16.50 -37.01 42.63
N ARG A 713 17.39 -37.27 43.61
CA ARG A 713 18.76 -37.73 43.33
C ARG A 713 18.79 -39.11 42.67
N THR A 714 17.88 -40.00 43.04
CA THR A 714 17.76 -41.32 42.40
C THR A 714 17.08 -41.28 41.03
N GLN A 715 16.15 -40.34 40.81
CA GLN A 715 15.54 -40.09 39.50
C GLN A 715 16.55 -39.51 38.51
N GLY A 716 17.38 -38.54 38.90
CA GLY A 716 18.45 -38.02 38.02
C GLY A 716 19.41 -39.11 37.54
N ILE A 717 19.76 -40.05 38.43
CA ILE A 717 20.57 -41.23 38.07
C ILE A 717 19.82 -42.16 37.11
N LEU A 718 18.52 -42.40 37.35
CA LEU A 718 17.68 -43.22 36.47
C LEU A 718 17.53 -42.59 35.09
N ASN A 719 17.25 -41.29 35.02
CA ASN A 719 17.09 -40.54 33.78
C ASN A 719 18.39 -40.52 32.96
N ASN A 720 19.55 -40.47 33.64
CA ASN A 720 20.86 -40.65 32.98
C ASN A 720 21.09 -42.08 32.43
N LEU A 721 20.35 -43.08 32.92
CA LEU A 721 20.44 -44.49 32.48
C LEU A 721 19.36 -44.85 31.43
N THR A 722 18.15 -44.32 31.55
CA THR A 722 16.98 -44.67 30.71
C THR A 722 16.66 -43.64 29.63
N GLY A 723 17.25 -42.45 29.70
CA GLY A 723 16.86 -41.30 28.89
C GLY A 723 15.65 -40.57 29.49
N ARG A 724 15.52 -39.28 29.13
CA ARG A 724 14.39 -38.40 29.50
C ARG A 724 13.32 -38.43 28.41
N GLU A 725 12.08 -38.17 28.79
CA GLU A 725 10.98 -38.03 27.83
C GLU A 725 11.12 -36.71 27.06
N LYS A 726 11.04 -36.79 25.74
CA LYS A 726 11.19 -35.64 24.82
C LYS A 726 9.80 -35.13 24.46
N ILE A 727 9.48 -33.89 24.84
CA ILE A 727 8.17 -33.27 24.59
C ILE A 727 8.28 -31.99 23.77
N ASN A 728 7.27 -31.70 22.96
CA ASN A 728 7.15 -30.44 22.22
C ASN A 728 6.60 -29.31 23.11
N ILE A 729 6.71 -28.06 22.64
CA ILE A 729 6.24 -26.89 23.41
C ILE A 729 4.71 -26.93 23.66
N GLU A 730 3.96 -27.52 22.72
CA GLU A 730 2.51 -27.73 22.81
C GLU A 730 2.12 -28.79 23.87
N GLU A 731 3.03 -29.74 24.15
CA GLU A 731 2.82 -30.82 25.11
C GLU A 731 3.16 -30.42 26.55
N LEU A 732 3.62 -29.18 26.78
CA LEU A 732 3.86 -28.65 28.12
C LEU A 732 2.58 -28.60 28.97
N ASN A 733 1.39 -28.66 28.35
CA ASN A 733 0.12 -28.81 29.05
C ASN A 733 0.02 -30.10 29.89
N GLN A 734 0.80 -31.13 29.57
CA GLN A 734 0.88 -32.36 30.36
C GLN A 734 1.51 -32.11 31.74
N LEU A 735 2.25 -31.00 31.91
CA LEU A 735 2.87 -30.58 33.16
C LEU A 735 1.88 -29.82 34.07
N ASP A 736 1.02 -30.60 34.74
CA ASP A 736 -0.05 -30.15 35.66
C ASP A 736 -1.23 -29.42 35.00
N GLY A 737 -1.48 -29.67 33.71
CA GLY A 737 -2.65 -29.12 32.99
C GLY A 737 -2.47 -27.66 32.52
N ASP A 738 -1.24 -27.16 32.51
CA ASP A 738 -0.92 -25.75 32.26
C ASP A 738 -0.19 -25.61 30.90
N PRO A 739 -0.88 -25.21 29.82
CA PRO A 739 -0.28 -25.04 28.49
C PRO A 739 0.82 -23.98 28.45
N PHE A 740 1.66 -23.99 27.42
CA PHE A 740 2.63 -22.92 27.24
C PHE A 740 1.94 -21.59 26.89
N ILE A 741 2.35 -20.50 27.54
CA ILE A 741 1.86 -19.14 27.29
C ILE A 741 3.06 -18.27 26.96
N LYS A 742 3.00 -17.55 25.81
CA LYS A 742 4.02 -16.54 25.46
C LYS A 742 4.02 -15.47 26.55
N GLY A 743 5.18 -15.25 27.17
CA GLY A 743 5.34 -14.29 28.26
C GLY A 743 6.80 -13.94 28.46
N ARG A 744 7.09 -12.68 28.78
CA ARG A 744 8.44 -12.20 29.06
C ARG A 744 8.82 -12.57 30.49
N SER A 745 9.99 -13.17 30.65
CA SER A 745 10.60 -13.43 31.96
C SER A 745 12.03 -12.91 31.99
N THR A 746 12.45 -12.45 33.15
CA THR A 746 13.84 -12.08 33.42
C THR A 746 14.27 -12.78 34.69
N GLY A 747 15.43 -13.42 34.66
CA GLY A 747 15.77 -14.37 35.73
C GLY A 747 14.65 -15.41 35.88
N ILE A 748 14.17 -15.66 37.09
CA ILE A 748 13.06 -16.62 37.31
C ILE A 748 11.69 -15.95 37.46
N MET A 749 11.63 -14.62 37.41
CA MET A 749 10.41 -13.84 37.56
C MET A 749 9.76 -13.49 36.20
N PRO A 750 8.41 -13.40 36.16
CA PRO A 750 7.70 -12.83 35.02
C PRO A 750 7.88 -11.30 35.00
N VAL A 751 7.86 -10.72 33.80
CA VAL A 751 7.87 -9.27 33.58
C VAL A 751 6.70 -8.90 32.67
N GLY A 752 5.71 -8.19 33.22
CA GLY A 752 4.71 -7.49 32.43
C GLY A 752 5.00 -5.99 32.40
N LEU A 753 4.46 -5.25 31.42
CA LEU A 753 4.55 -3.80 31.44
C LEU A 753 3.78 -3.24 32.65
N PRO A 754 4.43 -2.47 33.51
CA PRO A 754 3.73 -1.71 34.53
C PRO A 754 3.01 -0.54 33.88
N SER A 755 1.81 -0.26 34.37
CA SER A 755 1.20 1.05 34.15
C SER A 755 2.09 2.14 34.76
N ASN A 756 2.38 3.19 33.99
CA ASN A 756 2.99 4.42 34.53
C ASN A 756 2.18 5.00 35.69
#